data_AF-A0A5K3EVT3-F1
#
_entry.id   AF-A0A5K3EVT3-F1
#
_cell.length_a   1.000
_cell.length_b   1.000
_cell.length_c   1.000
_cell.angle_alpha   90.00
_cell.angle_beta   90.00
_cell.angle_gamma   90.00
#
_symmetry.space_group_name_H-M   'P 1'
#
loop_
_entity.id
_entity.type
_entity.pdbx_description
1 polymer ?
#
loop_
_entity_poly.entity_id
_entity_poly.type
_entity_poly.pdbx_seq_one_letter_code
_entity_poly.pdbx_strand_id
1 'polypeptide(L)'
;MSKRGHPDQQNSGGSGETAASVPAPKRPFLSGSELVLFSRVRSLEELDKRTLQLQNKKLYEALTEKRSAIGDLRQRIEQLENRQAKDDALLCVVNRYWNQLDEDCLLLLQRCEVDVDEKVSNSADSFLKQLASWEKEEVPEKLQQRVHFSKRIIARLLTSYERLVAHQSRLRSLLVDDLKSERVMKTLTSAKSTKASIRSEDQDAGEGVNKMENKLEADTTADGSTAGRSHTPSPSEKVITALREEIASLSAENNRLQSLCTEMHANHRQQSLNVRELQDRCQANSDAADEWKAKYEELEYKLQQSTAQLALLDHRLYDVQQTKKLLEEELSAFKGTSGSPGEAGEDSGGSNSGGGGGGSGGGGVPGVTKSKYNDMLCELEEQRELAANRLTELERLQRQHEEKVAECAKLTMQVSDPPEQLIHDSPPYKSLKVQFNILFNEVKLLRSQLEDSRNMTQTIRNAHLKQIEEMEANETAILNQMRGEMLAQEELYSKLRREFEMIEADFKQTVAHNEQAGPINSEMRSLITTLQLQNKQLKNEIVRYRRKSKEAANDCQMVTDELRSTEEELARTRASLAEATAAVIQLTDELASSNSALPTPASSDRPPKQDAPAVKSESGDAGGADVDKKSEGDSGAKAEEPGTSSRSSNINEPPVPHSRSPSASPSTKLVSRCSFYSFITLRSP
;
A
#
# COMPACT_ATOMS: atom_id res chain seq x y z
N MET A 1 -33.86 4.32 -49.19
CA MET A 1 -33.07 3.68 -50.28
C MET A 1 -32.45 2.38 -49.76
N SER A 2 -31.90 1.54 -50.64
CA SER A 2 -31.27 0.25 -50.31
C SER A 2 -30.13 0.35 -49.27
N LYS A 3 -29.72 -0.72 -48.55
CA LYS A 3 -29.93 -2.17 -48.76
C LYS A 3 -29.89 -2.97 -47.43
N ARG A 4 -30.53 -4.15 -47.36
CA ARG A 4 -30.42 -5.15 -46.27
C ARG A 4 -29.18 -6.06 -46.45
N GLY A 5 -28.79 -6.84 -45.42
CA GLY A 5 -27.70 -7.83 -45.54
C GLY A 5 -27.45 -8.79 -44.35
N HIS A 6 -28.45 -9.57 -43.92
CA HIS A 6 -28.35 -10.69 -42.96
C HIS A 6 -29.52 -11.67 -43.26
N PRO A 7 -29.51 -13.00 -42.95
CA PRO A 7 -28.51 -13.79 -42.22
C PRO A 7 -28.21 -15.21 -42.81
N ASP A 8 -27.46 -16.01 -42.03
CA ASP A 8 -27.59 -17.47 -41.75
C ASP A 8 -27.36 -18.64 -42.75
N GLN A 9 -26.38 -19.49 -42.35
CA GLN A 9 -26.43 -20.95 -42.05
C GLN A 9 -26.69 -22.11 -43.07
N GLN A 10 -25.92 -23.20 -42.80
CA GLN A 10 -26.20 -24.65 -42.92
C GLN A 10 -26.09 -25.44 -44.26
N ASN A 11 -24.94 -26.12 -44.39
CA ASN A 11 -24.75 -27.60 -44.38
C ASN A 11 -25.09 -28.49 -45.63
N SER A 12 -24.37 -29.63 -45.71
CA SER A 12 -24.44 -30.76 -46.68
C SER A 12 -23.99 -30.47 -48.14
N GLY A 13 -23.41 -31.42 -48.91
CA GLY A 13 -22.82 -32.73 -48.57
C GLY A 13 -22.71 -33.70 -49.78
N GLY A 14 -21.61 -34.46 -49.91
CA GLY A 14 -21.56 -35.71 -50.71
C GLY A 14 -20.62 -35.80 -51.94
N SER A 15 -19.55 -36.61 -51.80
CA SER A 15 -19.01 -37.63 -52.74
C SER A 15 -18.72 -37.35 -54.23
N GLY A 16 -17.48 -37.66 -54.68
CA GLY A 16 -17.10 -37.77 -56.11
C GLY A 16 -15.63 -38.18 -56.35
N GLU A 17 -15.43 -39.34 -56.99
CA GLU A 17 -14.15 -40.02 -57.34
C GLU A 17 -13.46 -39.41 -58.60
N THR A 18 -12.22 -39.70 -59.04
CA THR A 18 -10.95 -40.32 -58.54
C THR A 18 -9.83 -40.04 -59.58
N ALA A 19 -8.56 -39.88 -59.20
CA ALA A 19 -7.35 -40.26 -59.98
C ALA A 19 -6.04 -39.87 -59.26
N ALA A 20 -4.94 -40.61 -59.51
CA ALA A 20 -3.72 -40.56 -58.70
C ALA A 20 -2.62 -39.59 -59.17
N SER A 21 -1.82 -39.09 -58.22
CA SER A 21 -0.36 -38.96 -58.37
C SER A 21 0.38 -39.03 -57.00
N VAL A 22 1.68 -39.30 -57.04
CA VAL A 22 2.54 -39.79 -55.93
C VAL A 22 2.77 -38.73 -54.82
N PRO A 23 2.83 -39.11 -53.52
CA PRO A 23 3.04 -38.16 -52.43
C PRO A 23 4.48 -37.65 -52.32
N ALA A 24 4.65 -36.32 -52.27
CA ALA A 24 5.85 -35.66 -51.76
C ALA A 24 5.67 -35.31 -50.27
N PRO A 25 6.72 -35.42 -49.42
CA PRO A 25 6.59 -35.18 -47.99
C PRO A 25 6.34 -33.71 -47.68
N LYS A 26 5.20 -33.40 -47.07
CA LYS A 26 4.85 -32.07 -46.57
C LYS A 26 5.85 -31.65 -45.49
N ARG A 27 6.80 -30.77 -45.81
CA ARG A 27 7.53 -30.03 -44.78
C ARG A 27 6.53 -29.12 -44.06
N PRO A 28 6.47 -29.11 -42.71
CA PRO A 28 5.66 -28.12 -42.00
C PRO A 28 6.22 -26.73 -42.25
N PHE A 29 5.42 -25.85 -42.86
CA PHE A 29 5.79 -24.45 -43.05
C PHE A 29 5.65 -23.72 -41.71
N LEU A 30 6.73 -23.69 -40.92
CA LEU A 30 6.82 -22.97 -39.66
C LEU A 30 6.86 -21.46 -39.93
N SER A 31 5.67 -20.87 -40.06
CA SER A 31 5.50 -19.42 -40.17
C SER A 31 6.10 -18.72 -38.95
N GLY A 32 6.94 -17.71 -39.18
CA GLY A 32 7.53 -16.85 -38.13
C GLY A 32 9.01 -17.09 -37.79
N SER A 33 9.68 -18.11 -38.35
CA SER A 33 11.11 -18.34 -38.12
C SER A 33 11.98 -17.90 -39.30
N GLU A 34 12.71 -16.79 -39.13
CA GLU A 34 13.82 -16.45 -40.03
C GLU A 34 14.91 -17.54 -40.01
N LEU A 35 15.34 -17.96 -41.20
CA LEU A 35 16.35 -19.00 -41.38
C LEU A 35 17.75 -18.41 -41.23
N VAL A 36 18.42 -18.74 -40.13
CA VAL A 36 19.83 -18.38 -39.90
C VAL A 36 20.71 -19.11 -40.93
N LEU A 37 21.06 -18.40 -42.00
CA LEU A 37 21.94 -18.91 -43.06
C LEU A 37 23.37 -19.04 -42.54
N PHE A 38 23.83 -20.28 -42.38
CA PHE A 38 25.19 -20.60 -41.94
C PHE A 38 26.23 -20.27 -43.02
N SER A 39 26.61 -18.99 -43.13
CA SER A 39 27.83 -18.60 -43.84
C SER A 39 29.07 -19.14 -43.11
N ARG A 40 30.18 -19.36 -43.84
CA ARG A 40 31.41 -19.96 -43.31
C ARG A 40 32.02 -19.11 -42.20
N VAL A 41 31.98 -19.64 -40.97
CA VAL A 41 32.58 -19.05 -39.77
C VAL A 41 34.06 -18.76 -39.99
N ARG A 42 34.52 -17.57 -39.57
CA ARG A 42 35.90 -17.09 -39.74
C ARG A 42 36.66 -16.87 -38.43
N SER A 43 35.98 -16.80 -37.28
CA SER A 43 36.62 -16.70 -35.96
C SER A 43 35.85 -17.50 -34.90
N LEU A 44 36.51 -17.80 -33.77
CA LEU A 44 35.87 -18.42 -32.60
C LEU A 44 34.78 -17.50 -32.00
N GLU A 45 35.04 -16.20 -31.96
CA GLU A 45 34.10 -15.16 -31.52
C GLU A 45 32.81 -15.14 -32.38
N GLU A 46 32.92 -15.33 -33.69
CA GLU A 46 31.75 -15.45 -34.57
C GLU A 46 30.93 -16.73 -34.27
N LEU A 47 31.60 -17.84 -33.93
CA LEU A 47 30.92 -19.07 -33.52
C LEU A 47 30.18 -18.91 -32.19
N ASP A 48 30.82 -18.28 -31.21
CA ASP A 48 30.24 -18.03 -29.89
C ASP A 48 29.06 -17.06 -29.98
N LYS A 49 29.21 -15.94 -30.69
CA LYS A 49 28.13 -14.98 -30.98
C LYS A 49 26.91 -15.65 -31.62
N ARG A 50 27.12 -16.54 -32.59
CA ARG A 50 26.03 -17.34 -33.22
C ARG A 50 25.43 -18.36 -32.24
N THR A 51 26.24 -18.95 -31.37
CA THR A 51 25.78 -19.90 -30.34
C THR A 51 24.90 -19.19 -29.31
N LEU A 52 25.31 -18.01 -28.83
CA LEU A 52 24.51 -17.14 -27.96
C LEU A 52 23.22 -16.66 -28.64
N GLN A 53 23.26 -16.32 -29.94
CA GLN A 53 22.05 -16.00 -30.71
C GLN A 53 21.06 -17.18 -30.76
N LEU A 54 21.54 -18.41 -30.99
CA LEU A 54 20.69 -19.60 -31.00
C LEU A 54 20.17 -19.98 -29.61
N GLN A 55 20.96 -19.77 -28.55
CA GLN A 55 20.51 -19.95 -27.16
C GLN A 55 19.44 -18.91 -26.80
N ASN A 56 19.67 -17.64 -27.09
CA ASN A 56 18.70 -16.56 -26.86
C ASN A 56 17.40 -16.78 -27.65
N LYS A 57 17.47 -17.25 -28.91
CA LYS A 57 16.28 -17.61 -29.68
C LYS A 57 15.48 -18.74 -29.02
N LYS A 58 16.14 -19.82 -28.57
CA LYS A 58 15.48 -20.92 -27.84
C LYS A 58 14.88 -20.48 -26.50
N LEU A 59 15.57 -19.60 -25.77
CA LEU A 59 15.06 -19.02 -24.52
C LEU A 59 13.84 -18.15 -24.79
N TYR A 60 13.85 -17.34 -25.85
CA TYR A 60 12.70 -16.55 -26.29
C TYR A 60 11.51 -17.43 -26.69
N GLU A 61 11.73 -18.46 -27.51
CA GLU A 61 10.70 -19.43 -27.92
C GLU A 61 10.06 -20.11 -26.70
N ALA A 62 10.86 -20.67 -25.79
CA ALA A 62 10.38 -21.27 -24.54
C ALA A 62 9.64 -20.26 -23.65
N LEU A 63 10.11 -19.02 -23.57
CA LEU A 63 9.46 -17.95 -22.81
C LEU A 63 8.12 -17.53 -23.43
N THR A 64 7.99 -17.53 -24.76
CA THR A 64 6.70 -17.31 -25.45
C THR A 64 5.72 -18.46 -25.22
N GLU A 65 6.17 -19.71 -25.24
CA GLU A 65 5.34 -20.88 -24.89
C GLU A 65 4.82 -20.77 -23.45
N LYS A 66 5.68 -20.43 -22.48
CA LYS A 66 5.26 -20.21 -21.08
C LYS A 66 4.32 -19.03 -20.93
N ARG A 67 4.51 -17.94 -21.69
CA ARG A 67 3.54 -16.83 -21.73
C ARG A 67 2.17 -17.26 -22.26
N SER A 68 2.11 -18.09 -23.30
CA SER A 68 0.85 -18.63 -23.83
C SER A 68 0.14 -19.48 -22.76
N ALA A 69 0.83 -20.45 -22.17
CA ALA A 69 0.26 -21.33 -21.14
C ALA A 69 -0.20 -20.56 -19.88
N ILE A 70 0.48 -19.46 -19.52
CA ILE A 70 0.03 -18.54 -18.46
C ILE A 70 -1.24 -17.79 -18.88
N GLY A 71 -1.38 -17.41 -20.16
CA GLY A 71 -2.61 -16.85 -20.72
C GLY A 71 -3.78 -17.82 -20.65
N ASP A 72 -3.58 -19.06 -21.10
CA ASP A 72 -4.59 -20.13 -21.09
C ASP A 72 -5.07 -20.42 -19.65
N LEU A 73 -4.13 -20.49 -18.69
CA LEU A 73 -4.45 -20.67 -17.28
C LEU A 73 -5.19 -19.46 -16.67
N ARG A 74 -4.83 -18.22 -17.06
CA ARG A 74 -5.54 -17.00 -16.62
C ARG A 74 -6.98 -16.99 -17.14
N GLN A 75 -7.19 -17.26 -18.42
CA GLN A 75 -8.54 -17.38 -18.99
C GLN A 75 -9.34 -18.51 -18.31
N ARG A 76 -8.68 -19.62 -17.93
CA ARG A 76 -9.34 -20.70 -17.22
C ARG A 76 -9.72 -20.33 -15.78
N ILE A 77 -8.89 -19.54 -15.08
CA ILE A 77 -9.22 -18.97 -13.76
C ILE A 77 -10.43 -18.04 -13.90
N GLU A 78 -10.39 -17.08 -14.83
CA GLU A 78 -11.49 -16.16 -15.13
C GLU A 78 -12.82 -16.88 -15.43
N GLN A 79 -12.79 -17.98 -16.19
CA GLN A 79 -13.97 -18.83 -16.44
C GLN A 79 -14.52 -19.49 -15.18
N LEU A 80 -13.65 -19.89 -14.25
CA LEU A 80 -14.05 -20.53 -12.99
C LEU A 80 -14.58 -19.50 -12.00
N GLU A 81 -13.97 -18.32 -11.90
CA GLU A 81 -14.46 -17.19 -11.10
C GLU A 81 -15.83 -16.69 -11.60
N ASN A 82 -15.99 -16.51 -12.92
CA ASN A 82 -17.28 -16.16 -13.55
C ASN A 82 -18.35 -17.25 -13.41
N ARG A 83 -17.96 -18.50 -13.14
CA ARG A 83 -18.90 -19.57 -12.78
C ARG A 83 -19.23 -19.51 -11.29
N GLN A 84 -18.23 -19.41 -10.43
CA GLN A 84 -18.39 -19.35 -8.98
C GLN A 84 -19.34 -18.21 -8.58
N ALA A 85 -19.16 -17.01 -9.14
CA ALA A 85 -20.06 -15.88 -8.88
C ALA A 85 -21.53 -16.14 -9.25
N LYS A 86 -21.81 -17.04 -10.22
CA LYS A 86 -23.17 -17.46 -10.59
C LYS A 86 -23.70 -18.55 -9.67
N ASP A 87 -22.86 -19.53 -9.33
CA ASP A 87 -23.21 -20.61 -8.40
C ASP A 87 -23.47 -20.03 -6.98
N ASP A 88 -22.68 -19.04 -6.53
CA ASP A 88 -22.86 -18.27 -5.29
C ASP A 88 -24.15 -17.41 -5.28
N ALA A 89 -24.46 -16.74 -6.39
CA ALA A 89 -25.71 -15.99 -6.54
C ALA A 89 -26.94 -16.93 -6.49
N LEU A 90 -26.87 -18.11 -7.13
CA LEU A 90 -27.91 -19.13 -7.05
C LEU A 90 -28.08 -19.66 -5.62
N LEU A 91 -26.99 -19.91 -4.89
CA LEU A 91 -27.04 -20.32 -3.48
C LEU A 91 -27.75 -19.27 -2.60
N CYS A 92 -27.52 -17.98 -2.84
CA CYS A 92 -28.20 -16.90 -2.12
C CYS A 92 -29.71 -16.87 -2.41
N VAL A 93 -30.10 -17.06 -3.68
CA VAL A 93 -31.52 -17.13 -4.09
C VAL A 93 -32.22 -18.34 -3.47
N VAL A 94 -31.60 -19.52 -3.52
CA VAL A 94 -32.14 -20.75 -2.89
C VAL A 94 -32.28 -20.57 -1.39
N ASN A 95 -31.27 -20.02 -0.70
CA ASN A 95 -31.35 -19.77 0.74
C ASN A 95 -32.46 -18.79 1.12
N ARG A 96 -32.69 -17.73 0.33
CA ARG A 96 -33.78 -16.78 0.56
C ARG A 96 -35.15 -17.47 0.46
N TYR A 97 -35.36 -18.31 -0.56
CA TYR A 97 -36.61 -19.08 -0.69
C TYR A 97 -36.78 -20.14 0.41
N TRP A 98 -35.69 -20.71 0.92
CA TRP A 98 -35.75 -21.65 2.05
C TRP A 98 -36.14 -20.94 3.35
N ASN A 99 -35.54 -19.79 3.65
CA ASN A 99 -35.92 -18.99 4.81
C ASN A 99 -37.39 -18.53 4.73
N GLN A 100 -37.85 -18.06 3.56
CA GLN A 100 -39.25 -17.70 3.35
C GLN A 100 -40.19 -18.88 3.64
N LEU A 101 -39.85 -20.11 3.22
CA LEU A 101 -40.64 -21.30 3.50
C LEU A 101 -40.69 -21.61 5.01
N ASP A 102 -39.56 -21.51 5.72
CA ASP A 102 -39.51 -21.72 7.17
C ASP A 102 -40.35 -20.66 7.92
N GLU A 103 -40.25 -19.38 7.51
CA GLU A 103 -41.03 -18.27 8.06
C GLU A 103 -42.54 -18.42 7.80
N ASP A 104 -42.93 -18.71 6.55
CA ASP A 104 -44.33 -18.90 6.16
C ASP A 104 -44.96 -20.09 6.90
N CYS A 105 -44.22 -21.20 7.05
CA CYS A 105 -44.70 -22.37 7.81
C CYS A 105 -44.86 -22.07 9.31
N LEU A 106 -43.96 -21.28 9.92
CA LEU A 106 -44.10 -20.86 11.33
C LEU A 106 -45.27 -19.89 11.53
N LEU A 107 -45.44 -18.91 10.63
CA LEU A 107 -46.57 -17.98 10.66
C LEU A 107 -47.93 -18.68 10.49
N LEU A 108 -47.99 -19.74 9.68
CA LEU A 108 -49.18 -20.60 9.59
C LEU A 108 -49.37 -21.44 10.85
N LEU A 109 -48.31 -21.98 11.44
CA LEU A 109 -48.40 -22.79 12.66
C LEU A 109 -48.84 -21.96 13.88
N GLN A 110 -48.32 -20.74 14.05
CA GLN A 110 -48.68 -19.81 15.13
C GLN A 110 -50.16 -19.36 15.07
N ARG A 111 -50.78 -19.40 13.88
CA ARG A 111 -52.24 -19.16 13.72
C ARG A 111 -53.08 -20.36 14.16
N CYS A 112 -52.49 -21.55 14.33
CA CYS A 112 -53.18 -22.75 14.76
C CYS A 112 -52.86 -23.13 16.21
N GLU A 113 -51.59 -23.09 16.62
CA GLU A 113 -51.09 -23.48 17.94
C GLU A 113 -50.57 -22.24 18.69
N VAL A 114 -50.77 -22.16 20.01
CA VAL A 114 -50.26 -21.03 20.82
C VAL A 114 -48.74 -21.10 20.94
N ASP A 115 -48.22 -22.29 21.25
CA ASP A 115 -46.84 -22.48 21.68
C ASP A 115 -45.92 -22.84 20.49
N VAL A 116 -45.37 -21.80 19.86
CA VAL A 116 -44.39 -21.90 18.77
C VAL A 116 -43.11 -21.14 19.14
N ASP A 117 -42.33 -21.71 20.07
CA ASP A 117 -40.98 -21.23 20.44
C ASP A 117 -39.94 -21.44 19.33
N GLU A 118 -40.26 -22.19 18.27
CA GLU A 118 -39.37 -22.49 17.15
C GLU A 118 -39.14 -21.23 16.29
N LYS A 119 -37.96 -20.60 16.44
CA LYS A 119 -37.57 -19.38 15.71
C LYS A 119 -36.54 -19.69 14.62
N VAL A 120 -36.67 -19.03 13.46
CA VAL A 120 -35.67 -19.09 12.39
C VAL A 120 -34.34 -18.49 12.88
N SER A 121 -33.22 -19.05 12.42
CA SER A 121 -31.89 -18.63 12.87
C SER A 121 -31.46 -17.32 12.21
N ASN A 122 -31.84 -16.20 12.83
CA ASN A 122 -31.57 -14.84 12.38
C ASN A 122 -30.11 -14.40 12.65
N SER A 123 -29.13 -15.22 12.23
CA SER A 123 -27.73 -14.80 12.21
C SER A 123 -27.53 -13.67 11.18
N ALA A 124 -26.92 -12.58 11.62
CA ALA A 124 -26.69 -11.39 10.79
C ALA A 124 -25.60 -11.58 9.71
N ASP A 125 -24.91 -12.72 9.69
CA ASP A 125 -23.92 -13.04 8.67
C ASP A 125 -24.56 -13.54 7.37
N SER A 126 -24.09 -13.01 6.24
CA SER A 126 -24.47 -13.49 4.89
C SER A 126 -24.32 -15.02 4.78
N PHE A 127 -25.26 -15.68 4.10
CA PHE A 127 -25.27 -17.14 3.94
C PHE A 127 -23.96 -17.69 3.33
N LEU A 128 -23.34 -16.95 2.40
CA LEU A 128 -22.03 -17.33 1.84
C LEU A 128 -20.90 -17.24 2.88
N LYS A 129 -20.97 -16.26 3.80
CA LYS A 129 -20.02 -16.12 4.92
C LYS A 129 -20.21 -17.24 5.95
N GLN A 130 -21.46 -17.66 6.19
CA GLN A 130 -21.75 -18.84 7.02
C GLN A 130 -21.18 -20.11 6.38
N LEU A 131 -21.48 -20.37 5.10
CA LEU A 131 -20.92 -21.51 4.35
C LEU A 131 -19.39 -21.51 4.33
N ALA A 132 -18.75 -20.35 4.16
CA ALA A 132 -17.29 -20.21 4.19
C ALA A 132 -16.67 -20.36 5.59
N SER A 133 -17.47 -20.35 6.66
CA SER A 133 -17.03 -20.58 8.04
C SER A 133 -17.18 -22.03 8.52
N TRP A 134 -17.87 -22.87 7.75
CA TRP A 134 -18.07 -24.29 8.06
C TRP A 134 -16.95 -25.12 7.42
N GLU A 135 -16.42 -26.11 8.14
CA GLU A 135 -15.49 -27.04 7.52
C GLU A 135 -16.21 -27.92 6.49
N LYS A 136 -15.49 -28.34 5.44
CA LYS A 136 -16.06 -29.03 4.27
C LYS A 136 -16.86 -30.30 4.65
N GLU A 137 -16.50 -30.94 5.75
CA GLU A 137 -17.16 -32.15 6.26
C GLU A 137 -18.40 -31.82 7.12
N GLU A 138 -18.47 -30.63 7.73
CA GLU A 138 -19.62 -30.16 8.51
C GLU A 138 -20.76 -29.63 7.63
N VAL A 139 -20.45 -28.99 6.49
CA VAL A 139 -21.44 -28.40 5.56
C VAL A 139 -22.67 -29.29 5.31
N PRO A 140 -22.55 -30.59 4.93
CA PRO A 140 -23.71 -31.45 4.73
C PRO A 140 -24.53 -31.68 6.01
N GLU A 141 -23.90 -31.74 7.19
CA GLU A 141 -24.60 -31.93 8.46
C GLU A 141 -25.39 -30.67 8.84
N LYS A 142 -24.79 -29.47 8.77
CA LYS A 142 -25.50 -28.20 9.06
C LYS A 142 -26.69 -27.98 8.12
N LEU A 143 -26.54 -28.32 6.84
CA LEU A 143 -27.64 -28.29 5.86
C LEU A 143 -28.73 -29.32 6.20
N GLN A 144 -28.34 -30.54 6.59
CA GLN A 144 -29.29 -31.57 7.01
C GLN A 144 -30.06 -31.17 8.29
N GLN A 145 -29.40 -30.51 9.24
CA GLN A 145 -30.05 -29.97 10.46
C GLN A 145 -31.14 -28.94 10.10
N ARG A 146 -30.90 -28.04 9.13
CA ARG A 146 -31.93 -27.12 8.61
C ARG A 146 -33.09 -27.86 7.94
N VAL A 147 -32.81 -28.86 7.10
CA VAL A 147 -33.86 -29.68 6.45
C VAL A 147 -34.72 -30.41 7.49
N HIS A 148 -34.14 -30.86 8.61
CA HIS A 148 -34.89 -31.48 9.72
C HIS A 148 -35.75 -30.48 10.50
N PHE A 149 -35.31 -29.23 10.65
CA PHE A 149 -36.09 -28.14 11.23
C PHE A 149 -37.35 -27.85 10.39
N SER A 150 -37.19 -27.58 9.09
CA SER A 150 -38.32 -27.36 8.17
C SER A 150 -39.33 -28.52 8.20
N LYS A 151 -38.83 -29.76 8.16
CA LYS A 151 -39.67 -30.97 8.23
C LYS A 151 -40.48 -31.08 9.54
N ARG A 152 -39.93 -30.65 10.68
CA ARG A 152 -40.65 -30.69 11.96
C ARG A 152 -41.82 -29.72 11.97
N ILE A 153 -41.61 -28.49 11.52
CA ILE A 153 -42.63 -27.44 11.46
C ILE A 153 -43.76 -27.88 10.50
N ILE A 154 -43.42 -28.37 9.31
CA ILE A 154 -44.38 -28.88 8.33
C ILE A 154 -45.20 -30.05 8.91
N ALA A 155 -44.58 -30.97 9.65
CA ALA A 155 -45.29 -32.07 10.30
C ALA A 155 -46.29 -31.58 11.38
N ARG A 156 -45.90 -30.59 12.20
CA ARG A 156 -46.82 -29.95 13.17
C ARG A 156 -47.99 -29.26 12.46
N LEU A 157 -47.72 -28.53 11.38
CA LEU A 157 -48.73 -27.81 10.59
C LEU A 157 -49.72 -28.76 9.87
N LEU A 158 -49.25 -29.90 9.37
CA LEU A 158 -50.13 -30.95 8.85
C LEU A 158 -51.01 -31.53 9.97
N THR A 159 -50.45 -31.77 11.14
CA THR A 159 -51.20 -32.30 12.31
C THR A 159 -52.27 -31.32 12.81
N SER A 160 -52.01 -30.00 12.78
CA SER A 160 -53.00 -28.99 13.15
C SER A 160 -54.08 -28.80 12.07
N TYR A 161 -53.73 -28.92 10.79
CA TYR A 161 -54.67 -28.95 9.68
C TYR A 161 -55.61 -30.18 9.76
N GLU A 162 -55.09 -31.37 10.05
CA GLU A 162 -55.90 -32.58 10.26
C GLU A 162 -56.91 -32.41 11.41
N ARG A 163 -56.49 -31.82 12.55
CA ARG A 163 -57.38 -31.46 13.66
C ARG A 163 -58.50 -30.51 13.22
N LEU A 164 -58.18 -29.49 12.43
CA LEU A 164 -59.15 -28.51 11.91
C LEU A 164 -60.16 -29.16 10.95
N VAL A 165 -59.70 -30.03 10.04
CA VAL A 165 -60.57 -30.77 9.11
C VAL A 165 -61.47 -31.76 9.85
N ALA A 166 -60.96 -32.44 10.88
CA ALA A 166 -61.75 -33.31 11.74
C ALA A 166 -62.82 -32.52 12.51
N HIS A 167 -62.48 -31.34 13.05
CA HIS A 167 -63.44 -30.45 13.72
C HIS A 167 -64.56 -30.00 12.79
N GLN A 168 -64.21 -29.47 11.60
CA GLN A 168 -65.18 -29.03 10.60
C GLN A 168 -66.08 -30.19 10.12
N SER A 169 -65.56 -31.41 10.06
CA SER A 169 -66.33 -32.61 9.71
C SER A 169 -67.29 -33.04 10.83
N ARG A 170 -66.88 -32.94 12.10
CA ARG A 170 -67.76 -33.17 13.27
C ARG A 170 -68.94 -32.19 13.29
N LEU A 171 -68.67 -30.89 13.11
CA LEU A 171 -69.72 -29.86 13.04
C LEU A 171 -70.69 -30.12 11.87
N ARG A 172 -70.17 -30.49 10.69
CA ARG A 172 -71.03 -30.89 9.55
C ARG A 172 -71.91 -32.09 9.86
N SER A 173 -71.43 -33.12 10.57
CA SER A 173 -72.29 -34.24 10.97
C SER A 173 -73.40 -33.78 11.90
N LEU A 174 -73.07 -33.00 12.94
CA LEU A 174 -74.05 -32.52 13.91
C LEU A 174 -75.19 -31.72 13.25
N LEU A 175 -74.89 -30.78 12.36
CA LEU A 175 -75.94 -30.07 11.59
C LEU A 175 -76.76 -31.01 10.70
N VAL A 176 -76.13 -32.00 10.07
CA VAL A 176 -76.82 -32.97 9.19
C VAL A 176 -77.69 -33.94 10.00
N ASP A 177 -77.30 -34.28 11.23
CA ASP A 177 -78.03 -35.16 12.13
C ASP A 177 -79.17 -34.42 12.87
N ASP A 178 -79.04 -33.11 13.12
CA ASP A 178 -80.16 -32.24 13.49
C ASP A 178 -81.17 -32.12 12.34
N LEU A 179 -80.74 -31.91 11.09
CA LEU A 179 -81.65 -31.87 9.93
C LEU A 179 -82.39 -33.20 9.70
N LYS A 180 -81.80 -34.35 10.09
CA LYS A 180 -82.52 -35.64 10.13
C LYS A 180 -83.51 -35.69 11.30
N SER A 181 -83.08 -35.28 12.49
CA SER A 181 -83.90 -35.29 13.71
C SER A 181 -85.11 -34.37 13.60
N GLU A 182 -84.95 -33.18 13.02
CA GLU A 182 -86.01 -32.23 12.74
C GLU A 182 -87.00 -32.75 11.69
N ARG A 183 -86.53 -33.45 10.65
CA ARG A 183 -87.40 -34.14 9.68
C ARG A 183 -88.22 -35.25 10.34
N VAL A 184 -87.58 -36.08 11.18
CA VAL A 184 -88.26 -37.14 11.96
C VAL A 184 -89.28 -36.53 12.93
N MET A 185 -88.93 -35.43 13.60
CA MET A 185 -89.83 -34.72 14.51
C MET A 185 -91.00 -34.06 13.77
N LYS A 186 -90.78 -33.51 12.57
CA LYS A 186 -91.84 -33.00 11.68
C LYS A 186 -92.78 -34.12 11.19
N THR A 187 -92.27 -35.30 10.87
CA THR A 187 -93.16 -36.45 10.54
C THR A 187 -93.96 -36.94 11.75
N LEU A 188 -93.40 -36.87 12.96
CA LEU A 188 -94.11 -37.26 14.19
C LEU A 188 -95.15 -36.22 14.64
N THR A 189 -94.91 -34.92 14.46
CA THR A 189 -95.87 -33.86 14.80
C THR A 189 -96.96 -33.70 13.74
N SER A 190 -96.64 -33.86 12.45
CA SER A 190 -97.63 -33.88 11.37
C SER A 190 -98.65 -35.02 11.50
N ALA A 191 -98.32 -36.10 12.23
CA ALA A 191 -99.22 -37.21 12.50
C ALA A 191 -100.25 -36.93 13.63
N LYS A 192 -100.18 -35.77 14.30
CA LYS A 192 -101.00 -35.47 15.50
C LYS A 192 -101.79 -34.16 15.46
N SER A 193 -101.80 -33.44 14.33
CA SER A 193 -102.60 -32.22 14.16
C SER A 193 -103.31 -32.16 12.79
N THR A 194 -104.43 -32.87 12.68
CA THR A 194 -105.33 -32.79 11.51
C THR A 194 -106.81 -32.81 11.90
N LYS A 195 -107.25 -31.85 12.75
CA LYS A 195 -108.67 -31.49 12.84
C LYS A 195 -108.88 -30.06 13.35
N ALA A 196 -109.63 -29.26 12.57
CA ALA A 196 -110.09 -27.90 12.84
C ALA A 196 -109.00 -26.78 12.90
N SER A 197 -109.27 -25.52 12.50
CA SER A 197 -110.31 -24.98 11.59
C SER A 197 -110.06 -23.49 11.25
N ILE A 198 -110.24 -23.10 9.97
CA ILE A 198 -110.74 -21.78 9.47
C ILE A 198 -110.01 -20.46 9.87
N ARG A 199 -109.54 -19.72 8.83
CA ARG A 199 -109.35 -18.24 8.71
C ARG A 199 -108.44 -17.50 9.73
N SER A 200 -107.91 -16.31 9.43
CA SER A 200 -107.92 -15.46 8.21
C SER A 200 -106.68 -14.54 8.17
N GLU A 201 -106.33 -14.12 6.94
CA GLU A 201 -105.74 -12.85 6.46
C GLU A 201 -104.99 -11.86 7.39
N ASP A 202 -104.06 -11.12 6.74
CA ASP A 202 -103.43 -9.85 7.15
C ASP A 202 -102.37 -9.83 8.28
N GLN A 203 -101.38 -8.92 8.30
CA GLN A 203 -100.58 -8.32 7.18
C GLN A 203 -99.33 -7.62 7.75
N ASP A 204 -98.34 -7.35 6.89
CA ASP A 204 -97.32 -6.30 6.99
C ASP A 204 -96.16 -6.41 8.04
N ALA A 205 -95.25 -5.44 7.97
CA ALA A 205 -93.83 -5.50 8.29
C ALA A 205 -93.39 -5.19 9.75
N GLY A 206 -92.09 -5.34 10.00
CA GLY A 206 -91.38 -4.49 10.99
C GLY A 206 -90.29 -5.17 11.83
N GLU A 207 -89.08 -5.33 11.29
CA GLU A 207 -87.91 -5.62 12.12
C GLU A 207 -87.50 -4.39 12.95
N GLY A 208 -87.92 -4.36 14.22
CA GLY A 208 -87.52 -3.36 15.21
C GLY A 208 -86.48 -3.89 16.18
N VAL A 209 -85.19 -3.81 15.82
CA VAL A 209 -84.09 -4.24 16.71
C VAL A 209 -84.08 -3.39 17.99
N ASN A 210 -84.07 -4.05 19.15
CA ASN A 210 -83.66 -3.42 20.41
C ASN A 210 -82.77 -4.35 21.24
N LYS A 211 -81.53 -3.91 21.42
CA LYS A 211 -80.50 -4.56 22.24
C LYS A 211 -80.69 -4.12 23.69
N MET A 212 -81.14 -5.04 24.55
CA MET A 212 -81.17 -4.79 26.01
C MET A 212 -79.98 -5.50 26.67
N GLU A 213 -79.03 -4.73 27.18
CA GLU A 213 -77.97 -5.24 28.05
C GLU A 213 -78.57 -5.59 29.41
N ASN A 214 -78.12 -6.69 30.03
CA ASN A 214 -78.56 -7.04 31.38
C ASN A 214 -77.37 -7.36 32.29
N LYS A 215 -77.41 -6.77 33.48
CA LYS A 215 -76.32 -6.72 34.44
C LYS A 215 -76.43 -7.90 35.40
N LEU A 216 -75.50 -8.85 35.32
CA LEU A 216 -75.44 -9.97 36.26
C LEU A 216 -74.79 -9.50 37.57
N GLU A 217 -75.61 -9.26 38.59
CA GLU A 217 -75.17 -9.30 39.98
C GLU A 217 -75.29 -10.73 40.49
N ALA A 218 -74.27 -11.20 41.21
CA ALA A 218 -74.24 -12.53 41.79
C ALA A 218 -74.68 -12.47 43.25
N ASP A 219 -75.70 -13.24 43.60
CA ASP A 219 -75.96 -13.65 44.98
C ASP A 219 -75.86 -15.19 45.07
N THR A 220 -75.31 -15.69 46.16
CA THR A 220 -74.76 -17.05 46.26
C THR A 220 -75.24 -17.72 47.54
N THR A 221 -76.43 -18.30 47.49
CA THR A 221 -76.94 -19.19 48.55
C THR A 221 -77.38 -20.52 47.94
N ALA A 222 -76.68 -21.59 48.35
CA ALA A 222 -77.01 -22.96 47.99
C ALA A 222 -76.81 -23.87 49.21
N ASP A 223 -77.85 -24.60 49.58
CA ASP A 223 -77.88 -25.60 50.66
C ASP A 223 -78.75 -26.79 50.19
N GLY A 224 -78.69 -27.93 50.88
CA GLY A 224 -79.77 -28.92 50.81
C GLY A 224 -79.69 -29.99 49.70
N SER A 225 -78.57 -30.72 49.63
CA SER A 225 -78.49 -32.19 49.46
C SER A 225 -79.50 -32.98 48.58
N THR A 226 -78.90 -33.80 47.68
CA THR A 226 -79.33 -35.17 47.29
C THR A 226 -80.72 -35.42 46.67
N ALA A 227 -80.71 -35.86 45.40
CA ALA A 227 -81.21 -37.19 45.01
C ALA A 227 -80.68 -37.60 43.62
N GLY A 228 -80.15 -38.82 43.48
CA GLY A 228 -79.66 -39.33 42.20
C GLY A 228 -80.80 -39.83 41.30
N ARG A 229 -80.97 -39.25 40.11
CA ARG A 229 -81.85 -39.77 39.06
C ARG A 229 -81.12 -39.78 37.72
N SER A 230 -80.90 -40.96 37.16
CA SER A 230 -80.19 -41.14 35.90
C SER A 230 -81.05 -40.75 34.70
N HIS A 231 -81.23 -39.45 34.49
CA HIS A 231 -81.69 -38.93 33.21
C HIS A 231 -80.64 -39.25 32.15
N THR A 232 -80.97 -40.16 31.22
CA THR A 232 -80.39 -40.13 29.88
C THR A 232 -80.83 -38.82 29.24
N PRO A 233 -79.94 -37.83 29.00
CA PRO A 233 -80.37 -36.52 28.56
C PRO A 233 -81.06 -36.63 27.20
N SER A 234 -82.13 -35.87 27.04
CA SER A 234 -82.89 -35.72 25.79
C SER A 234 -81.93 -35.43 24.63
N PRO A 235 -82.21 -35.87 23.38
CA PRO A 235 -81.45 -35.42 22.22
C PRO A 235 -81.35 -33.88 22.18
N SER A 236 -82.40 -33.15 22.58
CA SER A 236 -82.36 -31.69 22.71
C SER A 236 -81.41 -31.19 23.81
N GLU A 237 -81.34 -31.87 24.96
CA GLU A 237 -80.39 -31.49 26.02
C GLU A 237 -78.94 -31.72 25.58
N LYS A 238 -78.65 -32.84 24.90
CA LYS A 238 -77.32 -33.13 24.36
C LYS A 238 -76.87 -32.09 23.33
N VAL A 239 -77.78 -31.63 22.48
CA VAL A 239 -77.52 -30.53 21.53
C VAL A 239 -77.32 -29.22 22.29
N ILE A 240 -78.12 -28.91 23.30
CA ILE A 240 -77.97 -27.69 24.12
C ILE A 240 -76.66 -27.70 24.92
N THR A 241 -76.20 -28.83 25.48
CA THR A 241 -74.89 -28.91 26.14
C THR A 241 -73.76 -28.78 25.14
N ALA A 242 -73.82 -29.47 23.99
CA ALA A 242 -72.81 -29.33 22.93
C ALA A 242 -72.73 -27.89 22.37
N LEU A 243 -73.87 -27.20 22.21
CA LEU A 243 -73.89 -25.79 21.80
C LEU A 243 -73.34 -24.86 22.88
N ARG A 244 -73.53 -25.16 24.18
CA ARG A 244 -72.94 -24.38 25.28
C ARG A 244 -71.42 -24.61 25.37
N GLU A 245 -70.97 -25.84 25.18
CA GLU A 245 -69.54 -26.19 25.07
C GLU A 245 -68.89 -25.51 23.86
N GLU A 246 -69.56 -25.51 22.69
CA GLU A 246 -69.10 -24.82 21.48
C GLU A 246 -69.08 -23.29 21.66
N ILE A 247 -70.11 -22.68 22.28
CA ILE A 247 -70.12 -21.24 22.58
C ILE A 247 -69.00 -20.89 23.57
N ALA A 248 -68.71 -21.73 24.56
CA ALA A 248 -67.57 -21.53 25.46
C ALA A 248 -66.22 -21.68 24.73
N SER A 249 -66.10 -22.66 23.83
CA SER A 249 -64.91 -22.88 22.98
C SER A 249 -64.66 -21.69 22.04
N LEU A 250 -65.69 -21.24 21.31
CA LEU A 250 -65.64 -20.08 20.43
C LEU A 250 -65.38 -18.78 21.20
N SER A 251 -65.90 -18.64 22.42
CA SER A 251 -65.59 -17.50 23.31
C SER A 251 -64.11 -17.49 23.73
N ALA A 252 -63.57 -18.65 24.14
CA ALA A 252 -62.16 -18.80 24.51
C ALA A 252 -61.24 -18.52 23.31
N GLU A 253 -61.56 -19.07 22.12
CA GLU A 253 -60.79 -18.83 20.90
C GLU A 253 -60.91 -17.37 20.41
N ASN A 254 -62.08 -16.71 20.57
CA ASN A 254 -62.23 -15.29 20.26
C ASN A 254 -61.41 -14.40 21.21
N ASN A 255 -61.38 -14.71 22.50
CA ASN A 255 -60.50 -14.02 23.47
C ASN A 255 -59.00 -14.24 23.14
N ARG A 256 -58.62 -15.45 22.73
CA ARG A 256 -57.26 -15.77 22.23
C ARG A 256 -56.92 -14.99 20.96
N LEU A 257 -57.84 -14.92 19.99
CA LEU A 257 -57.66 -14.17 18.75
C LEU A 257 -57.55 -12.66 19.00
N GLN A 258 -58.33 -12.11 19.94
CA GLN A 258 -58.19 -10.72 20.38
C GLN A 258 -56.82 -10.47 21.02
N SER A 259 -56.37 -11.38 21.90
CA SER A 259 -55.03 -11.32 22.51
C SER A 259 -53.93 -11.33 21.44
N LEU A 260 -53.97 -12.29 20.51
CA LEU A 260 -53.04 -12.40 19.39
C LEU A 260 -53.07 -11.18 18.46
N CYS A 261 -54.24 -10.59 18.21
CA CYS A 261 -54.36 -9.32 17.48
C CYS A 261 -53.68 -8.17 18.23
N THR A 262 -53.88 -8.04 19.55
CA THR A 262 -53.21 -6.99 20.33
C THR A 262 -51.69 -7.17 20.36
N GLU A 263 -51.21 -8.41 20.44
CA GLU A 263 -49.79 -8.74 20.41
C GLU A 263 -49.19 -8.49 19.02
N MET A 264 -49.85 -8.93 17.94
CA MET A 264 -49.45 -8.62 16.56
C MET A 264 -49.41 -7.11 16.30
N HIS A 265 -50.36 -6.33 16.81
CA HIS A 265 -50.32 -4.87 16.70
C HIS A 265 -49.21 -4.23 17.54
N ALA A 266 -48.85 -4.80 18.70
CA ALA A 266 -47.70 -4.35 19.48
C ALA A 266 -46.37 -4.64 18.76
N ASN A 267 -46.18 -5.89 18.32
CA ASN A 267 -45.02 -6.34 17.55
C ASN A 267 -44.88 -5.55 16.23
N HIS A 268 -45.97 -5.29 15.50
CA HIS A 268 -45.93 -4.50 14.27
C HIS A 268 -45.52 -3.03 14.52
N ARG A 269 -45.97 -2.41 15.62
CA ARG A 269 -45.48 -1.07 16.01
C ARG A 269 -43.99 -1.08 16.32
N GLN A 270 -43.52 -2.06 17.10
CA GLN A 270 -42.11 -2.20 17.43
C GLN A 270 -41.24 -2.45 16.19
N GLN A 271 -41.67 -3.33 15.29
CA GLN A 271 -41.01 -3.56 14.00
C GLN A 271 -41.01 -2.29 13.12
N SER A 272 -42.09 -1.51 13.13
CA SER A 272 -42.16 -0.24 12.37
C SER A 272 -41.18 0.80 12.90
N LEU A 273 -40.98 0.87 14.22
CA LEU A 273 -39.95 1.71 14.84
C LEU A 273 -38.54 1.23 14.46
N ASN A 274 -38.27 -0.08 14.59
CA ASN A 274 -36.98 -0.67 14.21
C ASN A 274 -36.65 -0.44 12.72
N VAL A 275 -37.65 -0.56 11.82
CA VAL A 275 -37.48 -0.26 10.39
C VAL A 275 -37.14 1.21 10.18
N ARG A 276 -37.73 2.13 10.95
CA ARG A 276 -37.39 3.56 10.85
C ARG A 276 -36.00 3.86 11.39
N GLU A 277 -35.60 3.31 12.54
CA GLU A 277 -34.21 3.41 13.02
C GLU A 277 -33.18 2.89 12.01
N LEU A 278 -33.51 1.79 11.31
CA LEU A 278 -32.65 1.24 10.26
C LEU A 278 -32.64 2.12 9.01
N GLN A 279 -33.77 2.73 8.62
CA GLN A 279 -33.82 3.72 7.53
C GLN A 279 -32.97 4.95 7.87
N ASP A 280 -33.11 5.50 9.07
CA ASP A 280 -32.36 6.68 9.51
C ASP A 280 -30.84 6.38 9.59
N ARG A 281 -30.44 5.17 10.03
CA ARG A 281 -29.04 4.69 9.97
C ARG A 281 -28.54 4.47 8.54
N CYS A 282 -29.37 3.95 7.64
CA CYS A 282 -29.02 3.79 6.23
C CYS A 282 -28.83 5.15 5.54
N GLN A 283 -29.65 6.15 5.88
CA GLN A 283 -29.50 7.51 5.37
C GLN A 283 -28.19 8.13 5.87
N ALA A 284 -27.93 8.12 7.18
CA ALA A 284 -26.69 8.66 7.74
C ALA A 284 -25.42 7.99 7.18
N ASN A 285 -25.47 6.67 6.90
CA ASN A 285 -24.39 5.97 6.22
C ASN A 285 -24.25 6.36 4.73
N SER A 286 -25.33 6.72 4.04
CA SER A 286 -25.29 7.24 2.67
C SER A 286 -24.69 8.64 2.66
N ASP A 287 -25.16 9.53 3.53
CA ASP A 287 -24.68 10.91 3.65
C ASP A 287 -23.17 10.93 3.95
N ALA A 288 -22.72 10.09 4.89
CA ALA A 288 -21.30 9.91 5.19
C ALA A 288 -20.51 9.31 4.01
N ALA A 289 -21.08 8.40 3.22
CA ALA A 289 -20.43 7.87 2.03
C ALA A 289 -20.29 8.94 0.93
N ASP A 290 -21.26 9.85 0.79
CA ASP A 290 -21.19 10.98 -0.14
C ASP A 290 -20.18 12.05 0.32
N GLU A 291 -20.05 12.30 1.63
CA GLU A 291 -18.92 13.06 2.18
C GLU A 291 -17.55 12.45 1.82
N TRP A 292 -17.42 11.12 1.91
CA TRP A 292 -16.16 10.44 1.57
C TRP A 292 -15.85 10.46 0.07
N LYS A 293 -16.88 10.44 -0.80
CA LYS A 293 -16.70 10.70 -2.24
C LYS A 293 -16.20 12.11 -2.50
N ALA A 294 -16.82 13.13 -1.90
CA ALA A 294 -16.37 14.52 -2.06
C ALA A 294 -14.91 14.73 -1.60
N LYS A 295 -14.50 14.09 -0.48
CA LYS A 295 -13.10 14.10 0.00
C LYS A 295 -12.16 13.35 -0.96
N TYR A 296 -12.60 12.26 -1.57
CA TYR A 296 -11.84 11.54 -2.60
C TYR A 296 -11.66 12.37 -3.87
N GLU A 297 -12.74 13.00 -4.37
CA GLU A 297 -12.72 13.88 -5.55
C GLU A 297 -11.81 15.11 -5.34
N GLU A 298 -11.82 15.70 -4.14
CA GLU A 298 -10.90 16.80 -3.78
C GLU A 298 -9.43 16.35 -3.77
N LEU A 299 -9.14 15.13 -3.26
CA LEU A 299 -7.79 14.55 -3.27
C LEU A 299 -7.35 14.15 -4.68
N GLU A 300 -8.25 13.62 -5.50
CA GLU A 300 -7.97 13.30 -6.91
C GLU A 300 -7.70 14.59 -7.69
N TYR A 301 -8.47 15.66 -7.49
CA TYR A 301 -8.22 16.97 -8.09
C TYR A 301 -6.84 17.53 -7.70
N LYS A 302 -6.46 17.45 -6.41
CA LYS A 302 -5.12 17.86 -5.94
C LYS A 302 -4.00 17.00 -6.55
N LEU A 303 -4.22 15.69 -6.68
CA LEU A 303 -3.28 14.77 -7.33
C LEU A 303 -3.13 15.09 -8.83
N GLN A 304 -4.22 15.34 -9.55
CA GLN A 304 -4.19 15.76 -10.95
C GLN A 304 -3.51 17.13 -11.10
N GLN A 305 -3.77 18.08 -10.21
CA GLN A 305 -3.10 19.40 -10.18
C GLN A 305 -1.58 19.26 -9.96
N SER A 306 -1.17 18.45 -8.99
CA SER A 306 0.25 18.14 -8.74
C SER A 306 0.90 17.43 -9.94
N THR A 307 0.21 16.47 -10.55
CA THR A 307 0.69 15.75 -11.75
C THR A 307 0.83 16.68 -12.94
N ALA A 308 -0.09 17.64 -13.13
CA ALA A 308 0.01 18.67 -14.16
C ALA A 308 1.13 19.68 -13.88
N GLN A 309 1.39 20.03 -12.61
CA GLN A 309 2.56 20.83 -12.23
C GLN A 309 3.87 20.08 -12.49
N LEU A 310 3.95 18.79 -12.17
CA LEU A 310 5.10 17.94 -12.49
C LEU A 310 5.31 17.86 -14.00
N ALA A 311 4.28 17.59 -14.80
CA ALA A 311 4.38 17.57 -16.26
C ALA A 311 4.81 18.94 -16.85
N LEU A 312 4.36 20.05 -16.27
CA LEU A 312 4.81 21.39 -16.66
C LEU A 312 6.25 21.68 -16.23
N LEU A 313 6.69 21.16 -15.08
CA LEU A 313 8.08 21.24 -14.62
C LEU A 313 8.99 20.35 -15.48
N ASP A 314 8.59 19.14 -15.84
CA ASP A 314 9.32 18.26 -16.76
C ASP A 314 9.43 18.89 -18.16
N HIS A 315 8.34 19.47 -18.68
CA HIS A 315 8.40 20.22 -19.95
C HIS A 315 9.34 21.42 -19.84
N ARG A 316 9.25 22.20 -18.75
CA ARG A 316 10.18 23.33 -18.50
C ARG A 316 11.62 22.87 -18.28
N LEU A 317 11.86 21.69 -17.71
CA LEU A 317 13.19 21.16 -17.45
C LEU A 317 13.79 20.62 -18.76
N TYR A 318 12.99 19.98 -19.61
CA TYR A 318 13.32 19.65 -20.98
C TYR A 318 13.61 20.90 -21.83
N ASP A 319 12.74 21.92 -21.76
CA ASP A 319 12.95 23.21 -22.42
C ASP A 319 14.20 23.91 -21.87
N VAL A 320 14.47 23.84 -20.57
CA VAL A 320 15.70 24.38 -19.95
C VAL A 320 16.92 23.55 -20.34
N GLN A 321 16.82 22.26 -20.62
CA GLN A 321 17.92 21.47 -21.19
C GLN A 321 18.16 21.83 -22.66
N GLN A 322 17.12 21.97 -23.48
CA GLN A 322 17.23 22.36 -24.88
C GLN A 322 17.67 23.83 -25.03
N THR A 323 17.13 24.74 -24.23
CA THR A 323 17.56 26.14 -24.19
C THR A 323 18.89 26.32 -23.49
N LYS A 324 19.29 25.50 -22.50
CA LYS A 324 20.68 25.48 -22.02
C LYS A 324 21.62 25.10 -23.16
N LYS A 325 21.29 24.06 -23.92
CA LYS A 325 22.09 23.64 -25.07
C LYS A 325 22.14 24.73 -26.16
N LEU A 326 20.99 25.32 -26.51
CA LEU A 326 20.89 26.45 -27.43
C LEU A 326 21.54 27.73 -26.87
N LEU A 327 21.66 27.92 -25.56
CA LEU A 327 22.37 29.04 -24.92
C LEU A 327 23.86 28.74 -24.71
N GLU A 328 24.29 27.48 -24.66
CA GLU A 328 25.69 27.10 -24.89
C GLU A 328 26.07 27.38 -26.36
N GLU A 329 25.11 27.32 -27.28
CA GLU A 329 25.24 27.76 -28.68
C GLU A 329 25.02 29.29 -28.86
N GLU A 330 24.18 29.97 -28.08
CA GLU A 330 23.81 31.41 -28.24
C GLU A 330 24.55 32.38 -27.31
N LEU A 331 24.99 32.00 -26.11
CA LEU A 331 26.00 32.78 -25.36
C LEU A 331 27.35 32.76 -26.11
N SER A 332 27.55 31.81 -27.02
CA SER A 332 28.64 31.84 -28.01
C SER A 332 28.46 32.95 -29.06
N ALA A 333 27.22 33.42 -29.28
CA ALA A 333 26.86 34.44 -30.26
C ALA A 333 26.59 35.83 -29.65
N PHE A 334 26.02 35.91 -28.45
CA PHE A 334 25.40 37.11 -27.85
C PHE A 334 25.42 37.00 -26.32
N LYS A 335 26.11 37.82 -25.50
CA LYS A 335 26.93 39.02 -25.70
C LYS A 335 26.25 40.31 -26.18
N GLY A 336 24.91 40.36 -26.24
CA GLY A 336 24.16 41.58 -26.55
C GLY A 336 22.88 41.81 -25.73
N THR A 337 22.86 42.92 -24.96
CA THR A 337 21.74 43.88 -24.74
C THR A 337 20.32 43.45 -24.28
N SER A 338 19.74 44.08 -23.21
CA SER A 338 18.34 43.90 -22.70
C SER A 338 17.79 45.04 -21.75
N GLY A 339 16.45 45.27 -21.54
CA GLY A 339 15.81 46.14 -20.45
C GLY A 339 14.29 46.65 -20.59
N SER A 340 13.47 46.97 -19.51
CA SER A 340 11.94 47.24 -19.46
C SER A 340 11.21 47.94 -18.18
N PRO A 341 9.84 48.26 -18.11
CA PRO A 341 9.07 49.21 -17.15
C PRO A 341 7.72 48.77 -16.34
N GLY A 342 6.80 49.68 -15.81
CA GLY A 342 5.61 49.43 -14.82
C GLY A 342 4.29 50.40 -14.69
N GLU A 343 3.37 50.40 -13.58
CA GLU A 343 2.16 51.35 -13.02
C GLU A 343 0.54 50.86 -12.62
N ALA A 344 -0.52 51.39 -11.73
CA ALA A 344 -2.16 51.12 -11.44
C ALA A 344 -3.28 51.63 -10.15
N GLY A 345 -4.76 51.53 -10.02
CA GLY A 345 -5.93 51.77 -8.83
C GLY A 345 -7.66 51.96 -8.98
N GLU A 346 -8.93 52.14 -8.22
CA GLU A 346 -9.95 52.03 -6.89
C GLU A 346 -11.63 52.55 -6.91
N ASP A 347 -12.89 52.65 -6.12
CA ASP A 347 -14.01 52.26 -4.93
C ASP A 347 -15.59 53.01 -4.76
N SER A 348 -16.87 53.05 -3.99
CA SER A 348 -18.05 52.45 -2.97
C SER A 348 -19.61 53.17 -2.57
N GLY A 349 -20.76 52.67 -1.78
CA GLY A 349 -22.16 53.36 -1.17
C GLY A 349 -23.67 52.73 -0.51
N GLY A 350 -24.80 53.38 0.19
CA GLY A 350 -26.32 52.90 0.70
C GLY A 350 -27.55 53.60 1.73
N SER A 351 -28.96 53.23 2.00
CA SER A 351 -30.20 53.74 3.03
C SER A 351 -31.84 53.17 3.07
N ASN A 352 -33.14 53.37 3.75
CA ASN A 352 -34.15 53.87 4.97
C ASN A 352 -35.89 53.66 4.90
N SER A 353 -37.17 53.81 5.64
CA SER A 353 -38.18 53.87 6.97
C SER A 353 -39.91 53.90 6.81
N GLY A 354 -41.19 53.95 7.55
CA GLY A 354 -42.20 54.00 8.88
C GLY A 354 -43.92 54.14 8.74
N GLY A 355 -45.21 54.18 9.48
CA GLY A 355 -46.21 54.09 10.80
C GLY A 355 -47.93 54.38 10.69
N GLY A 356 -49.21 54.39 11.43
CA GLY A 356 -50.22 54.17 12.71
C GLY A 356 -51.91 54.57 12.64
N GLY A 357 -53.20 54.55 13.38
CA GLY A 357 -54.23 54.24 14.63
C GLY A 357 -55.89 54.72 14.61
N GLY A 358 -57.18 54.68 15.34
CA GLY A 358 -58.17 54.23 16.58
C GLY A 358 -59.84 54.67 16.79
N GLY A 359 -60.84 54.29 17.81
CA GLY A 359 -62.44 54.67 18.11
C GLY A 359 -63.44 54.03 19.35
N SER A 360 -64.81 54.06 19.89
CA SER A 360 -66.36 54.63 20.05
C SER A 360 -67.42 54.01 21.25
N GLY A 361 -68.78 54.11 21.83
CA GLY A 361 -70.28 54.75 21.95
C GLY A 361 -71.57 54.19 22.96
N GLY A 362 -72.89 54.73 23.27
CA GLY A 362 -74.21 54.23 24.17
C GLY A 362 -75.62 55.12 24.53
N GLY A 363 -76.92 55.02 25.20
CA GLY A 363 -78.11 54.21 26.00
C GLY A 363 -79.56 54.87 26.65
N GLY A 364 -80.75 54.26 27.26
CA GLY A 364 -82.11 54.85 27.98
C GLY A 364 -83.56 54.10 28.52
N VAL A 365 -84.69 54.61 29.31
CA VAL A 365 -86.07 53.93 29.94
C VAL A 365 -87.44 54.67 30.70
N PRO A 366 -88.76 54.14 31.07
CA PRO A 366 -90.15 54.73 31.68
C PRO A 366 -91.31 54.05 32.77
N GLY A 367 -92.64 54.52 33.15
CA GLY A 367 -93.77 54.02 34.24
C GLY A 367 -95.43 54.41 34.44
N VAL A 368 -96.37 54.06 35.50
CA VAL A 368 -98.01 54.17 35.67
C VAL A 368 -99.01 54.29 37.07
N THR A 369 -100.42 53.99 37.28
CA THR A 369 -101.58 54.49 38.34
C THR A 369 -102.86 53.67 39.14
N LYS A 370 -104.14 54.16 39.63
CA LYS A 370 -105.19 53.67 40.81
C LYS A 370 -106.89 53.91 40.94
N SER A 371 -107.77 53.51 42.02
CA SER A 371 -109.41 53.42 42.25
C SER A 371 -110.36 53.81 43.61
N LYS A 372 -111.74 53.47 43.91
CA LYS A 372 -112.98 54.11 44.78
C LYS A 372 -114.14 53.44 45.83
N TYR A 373 -114.73 54.06 46.98
CA TYR A 373 -115.71 53.80 48.20
C TYR A 373 -115.95 52.66 49.34
N ASN A 374 -117.14 52.40 49.97
CA ASN A 374 -117.27 51.87 51.40
C ASN A 374 -117.20 50.34 51.64
N ASP A 375 -117.97 49.51 50.91
CA ASP A 375 -117.64 48.06 50.86
C ASP A 375 -116.23 47.91 50.27
N MET A 376 -115.91 48.80 49.33
CA MET A 376 -114.57 48.98 48.81
C MET A 376 -113.55 49.52 49.84
N LEU A 377 -113.92 49.90 51.06
CA LEU A 377 -112.96 50.22 52.14
C LEU A 377 -112.51 48.93 52.82
N CYS A 378 -113.42 48.01 53.09
CA CYS A 378 -113.09 46.65 53.52
C CYS A 378 -112.36 45.89 52.40
N GLU A 379 -112.84 45.95 51.14
CA GLU A 379 -112.08 45.40 50.01
C GLU A 379 -110.74 46.12 49.83
N LEU A 380 -110.61 47.44 50.09
CA LEU A 380 -109.31 48.11 50.07
C LEU A 380 -108.42 47.65 51.22
N GLU A 381 -108.96 47.26 52.37
CA GLU A 381 -108.18 46.77 53.51
C GLU A 381 -107.71 45.34 53.27
N GLU A 382 -108.58 44.46 52.76
CA GLU A 382 -108.18 43.13 52.26
C GLU A 382 -107.18 43.25 51.09
N GLN A 383 -107.40 44.15 50.12
CA GLN A 383 -106.46 44.37 49.02
C GLN A 383 -105.18 45.08 49.47
N ARG A 384 -105.19 45.87 50.56
CA ARG A 384 -103.98 46.45 51.18
C ARG A 384 -103.18 45.36 51.87
N GLU A 385 -103.82 44.46 52.62
CA GLU A 385 -103.15 43.34 53.27
C GLU A 385 -102.63 42.34 52.24
N LEU A 386 -103.43 42.00 51.22
CA LEU A 386 -103.01 41.19 50.07
C LEU A 386 -101.86 41.86 49.29
N ALA A 387 -101.88 43.18 49.12
CA ALA A 387 -100.79 43.92 48.49
C ALA A 387 -99.55 43.98 49.39
N ALA A 388 -99.67 44.07 50.71
CA ALA A 388 -98.56 44.02 51.66
C ALA A 388 -97.93 42.62 51.73
N ASN A 389 -98.74 41.56 51.71
CA ASN A 389 -98.28 40.17 51.63
C ASN A 389 -97.61 39.88 50.28
N ARG A 390 -98.16 40.38 49.17
CA ARG A 390 -97.50 40.33 47.85
C ARG A 390 -96.23 41.17 47.80
N LEU A 391 -96.19 42.35 48.44
CA LEU A 391 -95.01 43.21 48.48
C LEU A 391 -93.89 42.55 49.29
N THR A 392 -94.19 42.03 50.49
CA THR A 392 -93.20 41.32 51.32
C THR A 392 -92.73 40.02 50.67
N GLU A 393 -93.58 39.30 49.92
CA GLU A 393 -93.14 38.20 49.07
C GLU A 393 -92.26 38.67 47.90
N LEU A 394 -92.62 39.75 47.21
CA LEU A 394 -91.79 40.32 46.13
C LEU A 394 -90.43 40.80 46.66
N GLU A 395 -90.38 41.43 47.83
CA GLU A 395 -89.11 41.79 48.47
C GLU A 395 -88.30 40.55 48.91
N ARG A 396 -88.97 39.47 49.35
CA ARG A 396 -88.31 38.19 49.68
C ARG A 396 -87.71 37.56 48.42
N LEU A 397 -88.45 37.54 47.32
CA LEU A 397 -88.00 37.05 46.01
C LEU A 397 -86.92 37.96 45.41
N GLN A 398 -87.00 39.27 45.59
CA GLN A 398 -85.97 40.23 45.18
C GLN A 398 -84.66 39.97 45.93
N ARG A 399 -84.68 39.83 47.26
CA ARG A 399 -83.47 39.49 48.03
C ARG A 399 -82.86 38.15 47.57
N GLN A 400 -83.68 37.13 47.32
CA GLN A 400 -83.21 35.85 46.76
C GLN A 400 -82.64 35.99 45.33
N HIS A 401 -83.18 36.90 44.50
CA HIS A 401 -82.63 37.22 43.18
C HIS A 401 -81.30 37.99 43.29
N GLU A 402 -81.19 38.93 44.21
CA GLU A 402 -79.96 39.69 44.49
C GLU A 402 -78.84 38.77 44.99
N GLU A 403 -79.15 37.85 45.91
CA GLU A 403 -78.24 36.78 46.35
C GLU A 403 -77.76 35.91 45.18
N LYS A 404 -78.67 35.49 44.29
CA LYS A 404 -78.33 34.66 43.13
C LYS A 404 -77.54 35.42 42.06
N VAL A 405 -77.78 36.72 41.86
CA VAL A 405 -76.96 37.57 40.98
C VAL A 405 -75.55 37.73 41.56
N ALA A 406 -75.41 37.93 42.87
CA ALA A 406 -74.10 38.00 43.53
C ALA A 406 -73.33 36.67 43.42
N GLU A 407 -74.01 35.53 43.56
CA GLU A 407 -73.43 34.20 43.34
C GLU A 407 -72.99 34.00 41.89
N CYS A 408 -73.82 34.39 40.91
CA CYS A 408 -73.47 34.32 39.49
C CYS A 408 -72.27 35.23 39.14
N ALA A 409 -72.21 36.44 39.69
CA ALA A 409 -71.07 37.35 39.51
C ALA A 409 -69.77 36.77 40.09
N LYS A 410 -69.84 36.18 41.31
CA LYS A 410 -68.72 35.50 41.95
C LYS A 410 -68.21 34.30 41.12
N LEU A 411 -69.12 33.47 40.63
CA LEU A 411 -68.77 32.33 39.75
C LEU A 411 -68.17 32.80 38.42
N THR A 412 -68.72 33.87 37.82
CA THR A 412 -68.19 34.47 36.59
C THR A 412 -66.75 34.96 36.78
N MET A 413 -66.45 35.58 37.92
CA MET A 413 -65.08 36.00 38.25
C MET A 413 -64.13 34.81 38.42
N GLN A 414 -64.57 33.74 39.10
CA GLN A 414 -63.79 32.50 39.29
C GLN A 414 -63.53 31.73 37.98
N VAL A 415 -64.39 31.88 36.97
CA VAL A 415 -64.18 31.34 35.61
C VAL A 415 -63.26 32.23 34.78
N SER A 416 -63.28 33.55 35.02
CA SER A 416 -62.49 34.53 34.25
C SER A 416 -61.02 34.60 34.70
N ASP A 417 -60.75 34.40 35.99
CA ASP A 417 -59.41 34.40 36.58
C ASP A 417 -59.20 33.14 37.44
N PRO A 418 -58.90 31.98 36.81
CA PRO A 418 -58.80 30.70 37.51
C PRO A 418 -57.48 30.60 38.29
N PRO A 419 -57.50 30.20 39.58
CA PRO A 419 -56.30 30.17 40.43
C PRO A 419 -55.20 29.24 39.90
N GLU A 420 -53.93 29.64 40.09
CA GLU A 420 -52.76 28.96 39.53
C GLU A 420 -52.68 27.46 39.83
N GLN A 421 -53.18 26.98 40.98
CA GLN A 421 -53.24 25.53 41.27
C GLN A 421 -54.07 24.78 40.21
N LEU A 422 -55.22 25.31 39.77
CA LEU A 422 -56.02 24.67 38.72
C LEU A 422 -55.31 24.68 37.36
N ILE A 423 -54.56 25.75 37.06
CA ILE A 423 -53.73 25.83 35.85
C ILE A 423 -52.60 24.79 35.93
N HIS A 424 -51.91 24.69 37.06
CA HIS A 424 -50.83 23.73 37.30
C HIS A 424 -51.30 22.28 37.33
N ASP A 425 -52.51 22.02 37.83
CA ASP A 425 -53.11 20.69 37.83
C ASP A 425 -53.69 20.27 36.47
N SER A 426 -53.94 21.24 35.58
CA SER A 426 -54.49 21.03 34.25
C SER A 426 -53.62 20.10 33.39
N PRO A 427 -54.19 19.04 32.76
CA PRO A 427 -53.46 18.15 31.85
C PRO A 427 -52.62 18.84 30.75
N PRO A 428 -53.08 19.88 30.03
CA PRO A 428 -52.24 20.60 29.07
C PRO A 428 -51.03 21.28 29.70
N TYR A 429 -51.14 21.88 30.90
CA TYR A 429 -49.98 22.46 31.58
C TYR A 429 -48.98 21.39 32.00
N LYS A 430 -49.45 20.26 32.57
CA LYS A 430 -48.60 19.13 32.94
C LYS A 430 -47.87 18.56 31.71
N SER A 431 -48.58 18.40 30.59
CA SER A 431 -47.99 17.98 29.31
C SER A 431 -46.94 18.97 28.79
N LEU A 432 -47.27 20.26 28.72
CA LEU A 432 -46.36 21.32 28.27
C LEU A 432 -45.12 21.44 29.18
N LYS A 433 -45.28 21.25 30.49
CA LYS A 433 -44.17 21.23 31.46
C LYS A 433 -43.25 20.03 31.25
N VAL A 434 -43.78 18.85 30.89
CA VAL A 434 -42.96 17.68 30.52
C VAL A 434 -42.22 17.95 29.21
N GLN A 435 -42.92 18.42 28.18
CA GLN A 435 -42.31 18.78 26.88
C GLN A 435 -41.20 19.82 27.03
N PHE A 436 -41.44 20.90 27.79
CA PHE A 436 -40.44 21.92 28.10
C PHE A 436 -39.22 21.33 28.81
N ASN A 437 -39.39 20.46 29.81
CA ASN A 437 -38.26 19.84 30.50
C ASN A 437 -37.43 18.92 29.59
N ILE A 438 -38.07 18.20 28.66
CA ILE A 438 -37.38 17.39 27.65
C ILE A 438 -36.54 18.31 26.75
N LEU A 439 -37.16 19.31 26.11
CA LEU A 439 -36.49 20.25 25.21
C LEU A 439 -35.38 21.07 25.90
N PHE A 440 -35.58 21.45 27.17
CA PHE A 440 -34.59 22.19 27.96
C PHE A 440 -33.36 21.34 28.30
N ASN A 441 -33.55 20.05 28.60
CA ASN A 441 -32.45 19.12 28.84
C ASN A 441 -31.75 18.72 27.53
N GLU A 442 -32.48 18.57 26.43
CA GLU A 442 -31.95 18.36 25.09
C GLU A 442 -31.08 19.54 24.63
N VAL A 443 -31.57 20.78 24.76
CA VAL A 443 -30.79 22.00 24.46
C VAL A 443 -29.54 22.12 25.35
N LYS A 444 -29.57 21.65 26.60
CA LYS A 444 -28.36 21.55 27.45
C LYS A 444 -27.37 20.52 26.93
N LEU A 445 -27.85 19.33 26.55
CA LEU A 445 -27.01 18.26 26.01
C LEU A 445 -26.34 18.67 24.70
N LEU A 446 -27.11 19.23 23.77
CA LEU A 446 -26.62 19.76 22.49
C LEU A 446 -25.58 20.88 22.69
N ARG A 447 -25.75 21.74 23.71
CA ARG A 447 -24.74 22.75 24.07
C ARG A 447 -23.45 22.14 24.60
N SER A 448 -23.50 21.06 25.37
CA SER A 448 -22.29 20.33 25.79
C SER A 448 -21.59 19.73 24.57
N GLN A 449 -22.32 18.95 23.76
CA GLN A 449 -21.78 18.27 22.58
C GLN A 449 -21.17 19.25 21.57
N LEU A 450 -21.74 20.45 21.41
CA LEU A 450 -21.17 21.52 20.58
C LEU A 450 -19.84 22.04 21.14
N GLU A 451 -19.72 22.18 22.46
CA GLU A 451 -18.48 22.63 23.10
C GLU A 451 -17.40 21.54 23.12
N ASP A 452 -17.78 20.29 23.35
CA ASP A 452 -16.92 19.11 23.21
C ASP A 452 -16.38 19.01 21.77
N SER A 453 -17.24 19.23 20.76
CA SER A 453 -16.85 19.27 19.34
C SER A 453 -15.92 20.43 19.00
N ARG A 454 -16.11 21.61 19.60
CA ARG A 454 -15.21 22.77 19.47
C ARG A 454 -13.84 22.49 20.08
N ASN A 455 -13.81 21.91 21.28
CA ASN A 455 -12.58 21.55 21.98
C ASN A 455 -11.79 20.46 21.21
N MET A 456 -12.48 19.46 20.65
CA MET A 456 -11.89 18.47 19.76
C MET A 456 -11.32 19.12 18.49
N THR A 457 -12.08 20.01 17.84
CA THR A 457 -11.63 20.76 16.65
C THR A 457 -10.40 21.63 16.95
N GLN A 458 -10.36 22.31 18.10
CA GLN A 458 -9.20 23.11 18.52
C GLN A 458 -7.99 22.22 18.84
N THR A 459 -8.20 21.05 19.43
CA THR A 459 -7.14 20.08 19.72
C THR A 459 -6.52 19.54 18.43
N ILE A 460 -7.35 19.16 17.45
CA ILE A 460 -6.91 18.71 16.12
C ILE A 460 -6.16 19.84 15.38
N ARG A 461 -6.69 21.07 15.40
CA ARG A 461 -6.02 22.26 14.84
C ARG A 461 -4.63 22.47 15.47
N ASN A 462 -4.53 22.42 16.80
CA ASN A 462 -3.26 22.57 17.52
C ASN A 462 -2.27 21.43 17.23
N ALA A 463 -2.75 20.21 16.99
CA ALA A 463 -1.91 19.08 16.61
C ALA A 463 -1.34 19.23 15.18
N HIS A 464 -2.18 19.61 14.21
CA HIS A 464 -1.71 19.85 12.84
C HIS A 464 -0.75 21.04 12.72
N LEU A 465 -0.97 22.13 13.48
CA LEU A 465 -0.02 23.25 13.50
C LEU A 465 1.38 22.81 13.96
N LYS A 466 1.46 22.04 15.05
CA LYS A 466 2.74 21.47 15.52
C LYS A 466 3.38 20.51 14.51
N GLN A 467 2.57 19.72 13.81
CA GLN A 467 3.06 18.84 12.75
C GLN A 467 3.64 19.63 11.58
N ILE A 468 3.06 20.80 11.23
CA ILE A 468 3.60 21.70 10.21
C ILE A 468 4.91 22.35 10.70
N GLU A 469 4.95 22.87 11.93
CA GLU A 469 6.17 23.40 12.57
C GLU A 469 7.31 22.36 12.57
N GLU A 470 7.00 21.08 12.85
CA GLU A 470 7.96 19.97 12.80
C GLU A 470 8.41 19.63 11.36
N MET A 471 7.51 19.68 10.37
CA MET A 471 7.89 19.47 8.97
C MET A 471 8.79 20.61 8.44
N GLU A 472 8.48 21.86 8.76
CA GLU A 472 9.31 23.04 8.39
C GLU A 472 10.69 22.99 9.05
N ALA A 473 10.77 22.55 10.31
CA ALA A 473 12.04 22.33 11.01
C ALA A 473 12.87 21.19 10.36
N ASN A 474 12.22 20.11 9.94
CA ASN A 474 12.89 19.00 9.26
C ASN A 474 13.36 19.37 7.83
N GLU A 475 12.56 20.10 7.05
CA GLU A 475 12.96 20.57 5.73
C GLU A 475 14.16 21.51 5.82
N THR A 476 14.11 22.50 6.73
CA THR A 476 15.24 23.43 6.93
C THR A 476 16.49 22.74 7.45
N ALA A 477 16.38 21.69 8.27
CA ALA A 477 17.51 20.85 8.66
C ALA A 477 18.13 20.11 7.46
N ILE A 478 17.32 19.47 6.61
CA ILE A 478 17.79 18.74 5.41
C ILE A 478 18.44 19.71 4.41
N LEU A 479 17.84 20.88 4.16
CA LEU A 479 18.41 21.90 3.27
C LEU A 479 19.77 22.41 3.78
N ASN A 480 19.94 22.54 5.10
CA ASN A 480 21.22 22.93 5.69
C ASN A 480 22.26 21.79 5.63
N GLN A 481 21.86 20.53 5.80
CA GLN A 481 22.74 19.38 5.57
C GLN A 481 23.22 19.32 4.11
N MET A 482 22.31 19.42 3.14
CA MET A 482 22.66 19.40 1.71
C MET A 482 23.59 20.56 1.32
N ARG A 483 23.41 21.76 1.91
CA ARG A 483 24.36 22.88 1.75
C ARG A 483 25.74 22.56 2.34
N GLY A 484 25.80 21.92 3.50
CA GLY A 484 27.06 21.47 4.11
C GLY A 484 27.79 20.43 3.26
N GLU A 485 27.06 19.43 2.73
CA GLU A 485 27.62 18.41 1.85
C GLU A 485 28.10 18.98 0.52
N MET A 486 27.37 19.94 -0.06
CA MET A 486 27.78 20.67 -1.27
C MET A 486 29.08 21.45 -1.05
N LEU A 487 29.17 22.24 0.04
CA LEU A 487 30.39 22.97 0.39
C LEU A 487 31.58 22.03 0.65
N ALA A 488 31.37 20.91 1.35
CA ALA A 488 32.41 19.91 1.57
C ALA A 488 32.90 19.25 0.26
N GLN A 489 32.01 19.04 -0.72
CA GLN A 489 32.40 18.59 -2.05
C GLN A 489 33.18 19.67 -2.82
N GLU A 490 32.75 20.93 -2.78
CA GLU A 490 33.47 22.06 -3.41
C GLU A 490 34.87 22.26 -2.83
N GLU A 491 35.04 22.12 -1.51
CA GLU A 491 36.34 22.12 -0.84
C GLU A 491 37.23 20.95 -1.31
N LEU A 492 36.66 19.74 -1.42
CA LEU A 492 37.38 18.55 -1.87
C LEU A 492 37.80 18.65 -3.35
N TYR A 493 36.92 19.12 -4.25
CA TYR A 493 37.27 19.41 -5.64
C TYR A 493 38.35 20.50 -5.73
N SER A 494 38.24 21.56 -4.93
CA SER A 494 39.24 22.63 -4.86
C SER A 494 40.59 22.14 -4.34
N LYS A 495 40.61 21.16 -3.43
CA LYS A 495 41.83 20.49 -2.96
C LYS A 495 42.44 19.59 -4.04
N LEU A 496 41.64 18.69 -4.61
CA LEU A 496 42.08 17.76 -5.65
C LEU A 496 42.62 18.50 -6.89
N ARG A 497 42.00 19.62 -7.25
CA ARG A 497 42.50 20.51 -8.31
C ARG A 497 43.89 21.06 -8.00
N ARG A 498 44.13 21.54 -6.78
CA ARG A 498 45.46 22.03 -6.34
C ARG A 498 46.50 20.91 -6.31
N GLU A 499 46.10 19.69 -5.98
CA GLU A 499 46.98 18.51 -6.04
C GLU A 499 47.32 18.13 -7.49
N PHE A 500 46.38 18.19 -8.44
CA PHE A 500 46.68 18.03 -9.87
C PHE A 500 47.58 19.14 -10.42
N GLU A 501 47.30 20.41 -10.09
CA GLU A 501 48.13 21.55 -10.53
C GLU A 501 49.57 21.46 -10.00
N MET A 502 49.77 20.88 -8.80
CA MET A 502 51.08 20.57 -8.22
C MET A 502 51.78 19.41 -8.95
N ILE A 503 51.10 18.28 -9.15
CA ILE A 503 51.66 17.11 -9.87
C ILE A 503 52.02 17.46 -11.32
N GLU A 504 51.23 18.30 -11.98
CA GLU A 504 51.58 18.83 -13.30
C GLU A 504 52.86 19.68 -13.28
N ALA A 505 53.09 20.48 -12.24
CA ALA A 505 54.30 21.27 -12.12
C ALA A 505 55.54 20.39 -11.88
N ASP A 506 55.44 19.42 -10.96
CA ASP A 506 56.51 18.45 -10.67
C ASP A 506 56.85 17.61 -11.91
N PHE A 507 55.85 17.20 -12.68
CA PHE A 507 56.05 16.48 -13.94
C PHE A 507 56.73 17.36 -14.99
N LYS A 508 56.28 18.61 -15.19
CA LYS A 508 56.90 19.56 -16.14
C LYS A 508 58.36 19.87 -15.75
N GLN A 509 58.66 20.02 -14.46
CA GLN A 509 60.02 20.17 -13.95
C GLN A 509 60.88 18.92 -14.23
N THR A 510 60.32 17.72 -14.01
CA THR A 510 61.00 16.45 -14.28
C THR A 510 61.31 16.26 -15.78
N VAL A 511 60.37 16.62 -16.67
CA VAL A 511 60.58 16.59 -18.12
C VAL A 511 61.66 17.58 -18.54
N ALA A 512 61.59 18.84 -18.08
CA ALA A 512 62.60 19.85 -18.41
C ALA A 512 64.01 19.47 -17.94
N HIS A 513 64.14 18.80 -16.79
CA HIS A 513 65.42 18.27 -16.33
C HIS A 513 65.94 17.11 -17.21
N ASN A 514 65.05 16.22 -17.66
CA ASN A 514 65.39 15.12 -18.56
C ASN A 514 65.81 15.62 -19.96
N GLU A 515 65.16 16.66 -20.48
CA GLU A 515 65.55 17.33 -21.73
C GLU A 515 66.95 17.94 -21.63
N GLN A 516 67.30 18.56 -20.49
CA GLN A 516 68.65 19.07 -20.21
C GLN A 516 69.72 17.96 -20.12
N ALA A 517 69.34 16.73 -19.77
CA ALA A 517 70.25 15.58 -19.83
C ALA A 517 70.52 15.09 -21.27
N GLY A 518 69.72 15.50 -22.26
CA GLY A 518 69.88 15.12 -23.67
C GLY A 518 71.26 15.49 -24.26
N PRO A 519 71.69 16.77 -24.19
CA PRO A 519 73.03 17.21 -24.60
C PRO A 519 74.17 16.45 -23.91
N ILE A 520 74.12 16.32 -22.57
CA ILE A 520 75.14 15.61 -21.78
C ILE A 520 75.29 14.16 -22.25
N ASN A 521 74.16 13.45 -22.45
CA ASN A 521 74.16 12.10 -23.00
C ASN A 521 74.68 12.02 -24.45
N SER A 522 74.52 13.08 -25.23
CA SER A 522 75.07 13.18 -26.60
C SER A 522 76.59 13.37 -26.59
N GLU A 523 77.09 14.28 -25.75
CA GLU A 523 78.52 14.52 -25.53
C GLU A 523 79.23 13.28 -25.00
N MET A 524 78.64 12.58 -24.02
CA MET A 524 79.12 11.28 -23.54
C MET A 524 79.25 10.26 -24.68
N ARG A 525 78.23 10.13 -25.56
CA ARG A 525 78.29 9.22 -26.71
C ARG A 525 79.36 9.62 -27.73
N SER A 526 79.53 10.92 -27.97
CA SER A 526 80.59 11.45 -28.86
C SER A 526 81.99 11.20 -28.30
N LEU A 527 82.19 11.43 -27.00
CA LEU A 527 83.44 11.16 -26.29
C LEU A 527 83.78 9.66 -26.30
N ILE A 528 82.81 8.78 -25.99
CA ILE A 528 82.97 7.33 -26.07
C ILE A 528 83.37 6.90 -27.49
N THR A 529 82.70 7.43 -28.53
CA THR A 529 83.02 7.13 -29.93
C THR A 529 84.43 7.59 -30.31
N THR A 530 84.85 8.77 -29.84
CA THR A 530 86.18 9.32 -30.06
C THR A 530 87.28 8.49 -29.38
N LEU A 531 87.07 8.12 -28.11
CA LEU A 531 87.98 7.25 -27.35
C LEU A 531 88.08 5.84 -27.97
N GLN A 532 86.97 5.30 -28.48
CA GLN A 532 86.96 4.03 -29.22
C GLN A 532 87.75 4.13 -30.54
N LEU A 533 87.63 5.24 -31.29
CA LEU A 533 88.37 5.48 -32.52
C LEU A 533 89.88 5.63 -32.25
N GLN A 534 90.27 6.40 -31.24
CA GLN A 534 91.67 6.55 -30.80
C GLN A 534 92.25 5.19 -30.38
N ASN A 535 91.52 4.40 -29.59
CA ASN A 535 91.93 3.03 -29.24
C ASN A 535 92.09 2.12 -30.47
N LYS A 536 91.26 2.28 -31.51
CA LYS A 536 91.39 1.55 -32.78
C LYS A 536 92.60 2.00 -33.60
N GLN A 537 92.89 3.30 -33.62
CA GLN A 537 94.09 3.87 -34.26
C GLN A 537 95.37 3.36 -33.57
N LEU A 538 95.47 3.47 -32.25
CA LEU A 538 96.60 2.96 -31.47
C LEU A 538 96.82 1.45 -31.65
N LYS A 539 95.74 0.65 -31.72
CA LYS A 539 95.83 -0.79 -32.05
C LYS A 539 96.42 -1.03 -33.45
N ASN A 540 95.99 -0.25 -34.46
CA ASN A 540 96.55 -0.33 -35.81
C ASN A 540 98.02 0.09 -35.87
N GLU A 541 98.40 1.13 -35.12
CA GLU A 541 99.79 1.59 -35.02
C GLU A 541 100.68 0.56 -34.32
N ILE A 542 100.23 -0.03 -33.22
CA ILE A 542 100.93 -1.15 -32.56
C ILE A 542 101.15 -2.32 -33.53
N VAL A 543 100.16 -2.64 -34.38
CA VAL A 543 100.33 -3.67 -35.44
C VAL A 543 101.33 -3.22 -36.50
N ARG A 544 101.32 -1.94 -36.92
CA ARG A 544 102.27 -1.37 -37.89
C ARG A 544 103.71 -1.38 -37.36
N TYR A 545 103.94 -0.93 -36.12
CA TYR A 545 105.25 -0.95 -35.47
C TYR A 545 105.74 -2.38 -35.22
N ARG A 546 104.87 -3.30 -34.80
CA ARG A 546 105.21 -4.74 -34.70
C ARG A 546 105.59 -5.35 -36.05
N ARG A 547 104.97 -4.92 -37.16
CA ARG A 547 105.37 -5.34 -38.51
C ARG A 547 106.74 -4.75 -38.88
N LYS A 548 106.92 -3.43 -38.76
CA LYS A 548 108.21 -2.77 -39.07
C LYS A 548 109.37 -3.29 -38.23
N SER A 549 109.11 -3.66 -36.97
CA SER A 549 110.10 -4.31 -36.10
C SER A 549 110.46 -5.74 -36.54
N LYS A 550 109.55 -6.47 -37.21
CA LYS A 550 109.85 -7.77 -37.81
C LYS A 550 110.57 -7.62 -39.15
N GLU A 551 110.16 -6.64 -39.96
CA GLU A 551 110.84 -6.29 -41.22
C GLU A 551 112.31 -5.92 -40.92
N ALA A 552 112.55 -4.97 -40.03
CA ALA A 552 113.92 -4.60 -39.62
C ALA A 552 114.71 -5.75 -38.95
N ALA A 553 114.06 -6.66 -38.23
CA ALA A 553 114.73 -7.84 -37.68
C ALA A 553 115.15 -8.84 -38.78
N ASN A 554 114.32 -9.01 -39.81
CA ASN A 554 114.66 -9.81 -41.00
C ASN A 554 115.78 -9.14 -41.81
N ASP A 555 115.74 -7.81 -41.98
CA ASP A 555 116.77 -7.04 -42.69
C ASP A 555 118.13 -7.19 -41.98
N CYS A 556 118.15 -7.05 -40.65
CA CYS A 556 119.35 -7.32 -39.84
C CYS A 556 119.82 -8.77 -39.97
N GLN A 557 118.90 -9.75 -39.97
CA GLN A 557 119.24 -11.16 -40.16
C GLN A 557 119.91 -11.38 -41.52
N MET A 558 119.34 -10.85 -42.61
CA MET A 558 119.94 -10.91 -43.94
C MET A 558 121.32 -10.27 -43.99
N VAL A 559 121.51 -9.09 -43.40
CA VAL A 559 122.84 -8.44 -43.30
C VAL A 559 123.83 -9.30 -42.51
N THR A 560 123.41 -10.01 -41.45
CA THR A 560 124.32 -10.94 -40.73
C THR A 560 124.61 -12.23 -41.50
N ASP A 561 123.72 -12.66 -42.40
CA ASP A 561 123.93 -13.82 -43.26
C ASP A 561 124.82 -13.47 -44.47
N GLU A 562 124.64 -12.28 -45.06
CA GLU A 562 125.54 -11.69 -46.06
C GLU A 562 126.94 -11.46 -45.48
N LEU A 563 127.04 -10.88 -44.28
CA LEU A 563 128.31 -10.69 -43.59
C LEU A 563 129.04 -12.03 -43.42
N ARG A 564 128.35 -13.08 -42.94
CA ARG A 564 128.91 -14.43 -42.80
C ARG A 564 129.40 -15.00 -44.13
N SER A 565 128.67 -14.79 -45.24
CA SER A 565 129.13 -15.19 -46.57
C SER A 565 130.43 -14.49 -46.96
N THR A 566 130.53 -13.17 -46.72
CA THR A 566 131.77 -12.42 -47.00
C THR A 566 132.93 -12.79 -46.06
N GLU A 567 132.64 -13.17 -44.81
CA GLU A 567 133.63 -13.69 -43.86
C GLU A 567 134.14 -15.08 -44.28
N GLU A 568 133.26 -15.95 -44.79
CA GLU A 568 133.64 -17.23 -45.40
C GLU A 568 134.48 -17.04 -46.68
N GLU A 569 134.13 -16.09 -47.54
CA GLU A 569 134.91 -15.74 -48.73
C GLU A 569 136.29 -15.15 -48.37
N LEU A 570 136.35 -14.30 -47.33
CA LEU A 570 137.60 -13.82 -46.74
C LEU A 570 138.41 -14.95 -46.10
N ALA A 571 137.77 -15.96 -45.49
CA ALA A 571 138.46 -17.13 -44.96
C ALA A 571 139.04 -18.00 -46.08
N ARG A 572 138.28 -18.26 -47.16
CA ARG A 572 138.72 -19.03 -48.34
C ARG A 572 139.88 -18.34 -49.06
N THR A 573 139.80 -17.02 -49.27
CA THR A 573 140.88 -16.25 -49.89
C THR A 573 142.13 -16.19 -48.99
N ARG A 574 141.98 -15.97 -47.68
CA ARG A 574 143.10 -16.09 -46.72
C ARG A 574 143.75 -17.48 -46.70
N ALA A 575 142.97 -18.55 -46.82
CA ALA A 575 143.50 -19.91 -46.93
C ALA A 575 144.35 -20.09 -48.19
N SER A 576 143.85 -19.65 -49.36
CA SER A 576 144.62 -19.70 -50.62
C SER A 576 145.88 -18.82 -50.58
N LEU A 577 145.84 -17.69 -49.87
CA LEU A 577 147.01 -16.84 -49.66
C LEU A 577 148.04 -17.51 -48.72
N ALA A 578 147.60 -18.21 -47.68
CA ALA A 578 148.48 -18.97 -46.80
C ALA A 578 149.13 -20.16 -47.53
N GLU A 579 148.38 -20.86 -48.38
CA GLU A 579 148.88 -21.93 -49.25
C GLU A 579 149.92 -21.40 -50.25
N ALA A 580 149.64 -20.29 -50.94
CA ALA A 580 150.59 -19.62 -51.81
C ALA A 580 151.85 -19.13 -51.06
N THR A 581 151.69 -18.64 -49.82
CA THR A 581 152.82 -18.20 -48.99
C THR A 581 153.68 -19.40 -48.56
N ALA A 582 153.08 -20.54 -48.22
CA ALA A 582 153.81 -21.77 -47.92
C ALA A 582 154.60 -22.28 -49.13
N ALA A 583 154.04 -22.19 -50.34
CA ALA A 583 154.75 -22.52 -51.58
C ALA A 583 155.94 -21.59 -51.87
N VAL A 584 155.82 -20.28 -51.57
CA VAL A 584 156.94 -19.32 -51.68
C VAL A 584 158.05 -19.63 -50.67
N ILE A 585 157.72 -20.01 -49.43
CA ILE A 585 158.70 -20.40 -48.41
C ILE A 585 159.51 -21.61 -48.88
N GLN A 586 158.85 -22.65 -49.42
CA GLN A 586 159.55 -23.85 -49.96
C GLN A 586 160.50 -23.56 -51.14
N LEU A 587 160.33 -22.43 -51.84
CA LEU A 587 161.20 -22.02 -52.96
C LEU A 587 162.32 -21.06 -52.54
N THR A 588 162.39 -20.65 -51.27
CA THR A 588 163.36 -19.63 -50.79
C THR A 588 164.54 -20.25 -50.01
N ASP A 589 164.42 -21.49 -49.52
CA ASP A 589 165.41 -22.14 -48.63
C ASP A 589 166.74 -22.57 -49.30
N GLU A 590 166.92 -22.45 -50.62
CA GLU A 590 168.20 -22.77 -51.29
C GLU A 590 169.22 -21.62 -51.32
N LEU A 591 168.91 -20.43 -50.76
CA LEU A 591 169.85 -19.29 -50.75
C LEU A 591 169.95 -18.57 -49.39
N ALA A 592 171.20 -18.35 -48.94
CA ALA A 592 171.62 -17.60 -47.74
C ALA A 592 171.32 -18.25 -46.36
N SER A 593 172.22 -19.15 -45.95
CA SER A 593 172.31 -19.65 -44.58
C SER A 593 173.10 -18.72 -43.62
N SER A 594 172.85 -18.87 -42.31
CA SER A 594 173.49 -18.18 -41.16
C SER A 594 173.02 -16.73 -40.88
N ASN A 595 172.86 -16.27 -39.63
CA ASN A 595 173.17 -16.90 -38.34
C ASN A 595 172.36 -16.32 -37.14
N SER A 596 171.94 -17.16 -36.17
CA SER A 596 171.67 -16.88 -34.72
C SER A 596 170.73 -15.71 -34.28
N ALA A 597 169.84 -15.81 -33.28
CA ALA A 597 169.47 -16.91 -32.37
C ALA A 597 168.10 -16.72 -31.64
N LEU A 598 167.71 -17.79 -30.92
CA LEU A 598 166.60 -18.06 -29.97
C LEU A 598 166.47 -17.09 -28.74
N PRO A 599 165.50 -17.24 -27.78
CA PRO A 599 164.08 -17.68 -27.86
C PRO A 599 163.07 -17.03 -26.82
N THR A 600 161.75 -17.26 -27.00
CA THR A 600 160.70 -17.36 -25.92
C THR A 600 160.42 -16.09 -25.04
N PRO A 601 159.62 -16.13 -23.93
CA PRO A 601 158.14 -16.21 -23.98
C PRO A 601 157.35 -15.25 -23.01
N ALA A 602 156.00 -15.28 -23.14
CA ALA A 602 154.97 -15.18 -22.08
C ALA A 602 154.60 -13.87 -21.32
N SER A 603 153.27 -13.72 -21.15
CA SER A 603 152.50 -13.22 -19.98
C SER A 603 152.50 -11.75 -19.49
N SER A 604 151.27 -11.27 -19.18
CA SER A 604 150.90 -10.21 -18.21
C SER A 604 151.32 -8.74 -18.53
N ASP A 605 150.78 -7.67 -17.95
CA ASP A 605 149.74 -7.50 -16.90
C ASP A 605 148.93 -6.17 -17.05
N ARG A 606 148.03 -5.88 -16.10
CA ARG A 606 147.24 -4.64 -15.84
C ARG A 606 148.08 -3.64 -14.96
N PRO A 607 147.56 -2.52 -14.37
CA PRO A 607 146.34 -1.73 -14.63
C PRO A 607 146.37 -0.15 -14.69
N PRO A 608 147.44 0.64 -14.46
CA PRO A 608 147.32 1.69 -13.44
C PRO A 608 147.39 3.18 -13.87
N LYS A 609 146.30 3.93 -13.64
CA LYS A 609 146.25 5.36 -13.17
C LYS A 609 146.77 6.45 -14.15
N GLN A 610 146.44 7.74 -14.05
CA GLN A 610 145.46 8.59 -13.31
C GLN A 610 145.17 9.83 -14.24
N ASP A 611 144.38 10.87 -13.98
CA ASP A 611 143.72 11.43 -12.79
C ASP A 611 142.45 12.27 -13.17
N ALA A 612 141.98 13.14 -12.26
CA ALA A 612 140.86 14.10 -12.40
C ALA A 612 141.39 15.58 -12.34
N PRO A 613 140.62 16.67 -12.04
CA PRO A 613 139.17 16.87 -11.82
C PRO A 613 138.60 18.03 -12.72
N ALA A 614 137.48 18.74 -12.50
CA ALA A 614 136.62 18.93 -11.32
C ALA A 614 135.19 19.45 -11.62
N VAL A 615 134.25 19.07 -10.74
CA VAL A 615 133.11 19.86 -10.20
C VAL A 615 132.13 20.51 -11.21
N LYS A 616 130.83 20.12 -11.28
CA LYS A 616 130.03 19.17 -10.45
C LYS A 616 129.40 18.06 -11.34
N SER A 617 128.11 17.78 -11.58
CA SER A 617 126.78 18.20 -11.08
C SER A 617 125.75 17.17 -11.64
N GLU A 618 124.60 16.82 -11.06
CA GLU A 618 124.07 16.99 -9.70
C GLU A 618 122.97 15.93 -9.41
N SER A 619 122.51 15.80 -8.16
CA SER A 619 121.51 14.84 -7.65
C SER A 619 120.05 15.31 -7.84
N GLY A 620 119.01 14.47 -7.87
CA GLY A 620 118.84 13.03 -7.56
C GLY A 620 117.44 12.82 -6.92
N ASP A 621 116.82 11.64 -6.82
CA ASP A 621 117.21 10.26 -7.14
C ASP A 621 115.93 9.38 -7.37
N ALA A 622 116.09 8.09 -7.70
CA ALA A 622 115.05 7.03 -7.65
C ALA A 622 114.76 6.60 -6.18
N GLY A 623 113.88 5.65 -5.80
CA GLY A 623 112.92 4.77 -6.50
C GLY A 623 112.96 3.33 -5.92
N GLY A 624 111.81 2.64 -5.77
CA GLY A 624 111.79 1.19 -5.47
C GLY A 624 110.70 0.63 -4.51
N ALA A 625 110.10 -0.48 -4.93
CA ALA A 625 109.60 -1.66 -4.19
C ALA A 625 108.90 -1.61 -2.80
N ASP A 626 107.58 -1.90 -2.82
CA ASP A 626 106.92 -3.12 -2.26
C ASP A 626 106.76 -3.39 -0.72
N VAL A 627 105.80 -4.28 -0.39
CA VAL A 627 105.51 -5.01 0.89
C VAL A 627 104.79 -4.30 2.07
N ASP A 628 103.44 -4.45 2.07
CA ASP A 628 102.55 -5.03 3.11
C ASP A 628 102.51 -4.60 4.64
N LYS A 629 101.32 -4.77 5.25
CA LYS A 629 100.91 -4.80 6.69
C LYS A 629 100.94 -3.55 7.63
N LYS A 630 99.76 -2.92 7.75
CA LYS A 630 98.84 -2.89 8.93
C LYS A 630 99.20 -2.19 10.30
N SER A 631 98.20 -1.42 10.78
CA SER A 631 97.73 -1.16 12.19
C SER A 631 98.34 -0.11 13.16
N GLU A 632 97.48 0.86 13.52
CA GLU A 632 97.16 1.42 14.87
C GLU A 632 98.03 2.48 15.59
N GLY A 633 97.34 3.30 16.43
CA GLY A 633 97.86 4.42 17.25
C GLY A 633 97.65 5.80 16.61
N ASP A 634 96.70 6.71 16.93
CA ASP A 634 95.99 7.16 18.16
C ASP A 634 96.49 8.55 18.67
N SER A 635 95.65 9.23 19.47
CA SER A 635 95.73 10.58 20.04
C SER A 635 95.29 11.76 19.12
N GLY A 636 94.45 12.71 19.58
CA GLY A 636 93.58 12.66 20.77
C GLY A 636 92.99 14.01 21.25
N ALA A 637 91.71 13.98 21.67
CA ALA A 637 91.00 14.93 22.58
C ALA A 637 90.87 16.43 22.17
N LYS A 638 89.78 17.16 22.49
CA LYS A 638 88.55 16.88 23.27
C LYS A 638 87.34 17.69 22.71
N ALA A 639 86.24 17.84 23.46
CA ALA A 639 85.01 18.57 23.06
C ALA A 639 84.68 19.79 23.99
N GLU A 640 83.55 20.02 24.68
CA GLU A 640 82.42 19.17 25.15
C GLU A 640 81.03 19.85 25.09
N GLU A 641 80.56 20.55 26.13
CA GLU A 641 79.11 20.81 26.38
C GLU A 641 78.85 22.15 27.17
N PRO A 642 77.60 22.61 27.51
CA PRO A 642 76.39 21.81 27.76
C PRO A 642 74.99 22.29 27.27
N GLY A 643 74.11 21.30 27.04
CA GLY A 643 72.64 21.33 27.26
C GLY A 643 71.74 22.31 26.47
N THR A 644 70.43 22.08 26.28
CA THR A 644 69.49 20.94 26.48
C THR A 644 68.29 21.17 25.49
N SER A 645 67.20 20.40 25.34
CA SER A 645 66.64 19.19 25.98
C SER A 645 65.56 18.55 25.06
N SER A 646 65.07 17.36 25.41
CA SER A 646 63.80 16.71 24.96
C SER A 646 63.59 16.42 23.45
N ARG A 647 63.10 15.24 23.01
CA ARG A 647 62.77 13.96 23.70
C ARG A 647 62.72 12.81 22.67
N SER A 648 63.09 11.59 23.10
CA SER A 648 62.98 10.28 22.42
C SER A 648 61.62 10.05 21.73
N SER A 649 61.48 9.36 20.58
CA SER A 649 61.78 7.93 20.26
C SER A 649 61.07 6.92 21.20
N ASN A 650 60.68 5.70 20.80
CA ASN A 650 61.10 4.89 19.63
C ASN A 650 60.01 3.88 19.15
N ILE A 651 60.31 3.09 18.11
CA ILE A 651 59.48 2.01 17.51
C ILE A 651 59.47 0.72 18.37
N ASN A 652 58.38 -0.08 18.34
CA ASN A 652 58.43 -1.55 18.45
C ASN A 652 57.13 -2.29 18.03
N GLU A 653 57.28 -3.59 17.70
CA GLU A 653 56.29 -4.57 17.16
C GLU A 653 55.50 -5.38 18.25
N PRO A 654 54.54 -6.30 17.91
CA PRO A 654 54.00 -6.70 16.59
C PRO A 654 52.50 -6.31 16.43
N PRO A 655 51.40 -7.12 16.55
CA PRO A 655 51.17 -8.57 16.85
C PRO A 655 50.44 -9.37 15.72
N VAL A 656 50.18 -10.69 15.94
CA VAL A 656 49.21 -11.53 15.17
C VAL A 656 48.48 -12.48 16.15
N PRO A 657 47.22 -12.91 15.92
CA PRO A 657 47.02 -14.27 15.37
C PRO A 657 45.71 -14.54 14.56
N HIS A 658 45.70 -15.71 13.92
CA HIS A 658 44.56 -16.54 13.47
C HIS A 658 43.65 -16.12 12.29
N SER A 659 43.65 -17.00 11.29
CA SER A 659 42.68 -17.13 10.22
C SER A 659 41.42 -17.93 10.64
N ARG A 660 40.27 -17.59 10.06
CA ARG A 660 39.14 -18.52 9.81
C ARG A 660 38.20 -17.95 8.74
N SER A 661 37.58 -18.85 7.97
CA SER A 661 36.63 -18.53 6.89
C SER A 661 35.17 -18.55 7.38
N PRO A 662 34.26 -17.85 6.69
CA PRO A 662 32.84 -18.15 6.67
C PRO A 662 32.42 -18.70 5.30
N SER A 663 32.47 -20.02 5.13
CA SER A 663 32.00 -20.70 3.92
C SER A 663 30.76 -21.56 4.22
N ALA A 664 29.56 -21.00 4.12
CA ALA A 664 28.30 -21.76 4.11
C ALA A 664 27.11 -20.92 3.60
N SER A 665 26.78 -21.05 2.32
CA SER A 665 25.42 -20.71 1.83
C SER A 665 24.50 -21.91 2.05
N PRO A 666 23.36 -21.79 2.75
CA PRO A 666 22.34 -22.83 2.73
C PRO A 666 21.56 -22.73 1.41
N SER A 667 21.83 -23.65 0.47
CA SER A 667 21.12 -23.68 -0.82
C SER A 667 19.61 -23.89 -0.64
N THR A 668 18.82 -23.14 -1.39
CA THR A 668 17.38 -23.32 -1.54
C THR A 668 17.05 -24.73 -2.06
N LYS A 669 16.43 -25.57 -1.22
CA LYS A 669 15.70 -26.74 -1.70
C LYS A 669 14.26 -26.34 -2.00
N LEU A 670 13.94 -26.18 -3.28
CA LEU A 670 12.55 -26.24 -3.72
C LEU A 670 11.99 -27.63 -3.37
N VAL A 671 10.97 -27.66 -2.52
CA VAL A 671 10.06 -28.79 -2.40
C VAL A 671 8.67 -28.27 -2.76
N SER A 672 8.12 -28.76 -3.86
CA SER A 672 6.83 -28.30 -4.38
C SER A 672 5.69 -28.75 -3.46
N ARG A 673 4.83 -27.83 -3.05
CA ARG A 673 3.51 -28.14 -2.48
C ARG A 673 2.54 -26.98 -2.64
N CYS A 674 1.43 -27.21 -3.34
CA CYS A 674 0.34 -26.25 -3.45
C CYS A 674 -0.65 -26.38 -2.28
N SER A 675 -1.00 -25.25 -1.68
CA SER A 675 -2.31 -24.90 -1.06
C SER A 675 -2.22 -23.42 -0.66
N PHE A 676 -2.98 -22.53 -1.28
CA PHE A 676 -4.36 -22.14 -0.96
C PHE A 676 -4.51 -21.26 0.31
N TYR A 677 -4.83 -19.98 0.06
CA TYR A 677 -5.53 -18.98 0.89
C TYR A 677 -5.60 -19.13 2.43
N SER A 678 -5.12 -18.10 3.14
CA SER A 678 -5.88 -17.45 4.23
C SER A 678 -5.33 -16.09 4.67
N PHE A 679 -6.26 -15.19 5.02
CA PHE A 679 -6.19 -14.06 5.96
C PHE A 679 -4.93 -13.16 6.04
N ILE A 680 -5.14 -11.86 5.71
CA ILE A 680 -4.80 -10.77 6.63
C ILE A 680 -6.02 -9.84 6.75
N THR A 681 -6.65 -9.80 7.93
CA THR A 681 -7.59 -8.75 8.33
C THR A 681 -6.81 -7.64 9.06
N LEU A 682 -6.73 -6.45 8.48
CA LEU A 682 -6.23 -5.28 9.20
C LEU A 682 -7.31 -4.74 10.14
N ARG A 683 -6.90 -4.48 11.38
CA ARG A 683 -7.73 -3.96 12.47
C ARG A 683 -7.13 -2.62 12.89
N SER A 684 -7.88 -1.53 12.73
CA SER A 684 -7.46 -0.21 13.18
C SER A 684 -7.38 -0.13 14.71
N PRO A 685 -6.53 0.76 15.26
CA PRO A 685 -6.89 1.49 16.48
C PRO A 685 -8.07 2.44 16.21
#